data_AF-G5GED8-F1
#
_entry.id   AF-G5GED8-F1
#
_cell.length_a   1.000
_cell.length_b   1.000
_cell.length_c   1.000
_cell.angle_alpha   90.00
_cell.angle_beta   90.00
_cell.angle_gamma   90.00
#
_symmetry.space_group_name_H-M   'P 1'
#
loop_
_entity.id
_entity.type
_entity.pdbx_description
1 polymer ?
#
loop_
_entity_poly.entity_id
_entity_poly.type
_entity_poly.pdbx_seq_one_letter_code
_entity_poly.pdbx_strand_id
1 'polypeptide(L)'
;MKTTTIIQRLCIFFALVLSLPAGAQSRSDSEISISSKADWKTFRDRVNSGQTNINAKMTADIDLGEEFMMVGSQQHKYSGTFDGNGHSLTVNWNAGSESNIAPFNTVENATIKNLRVKGQITSKGNGLCGLIWNVYGTTTVSGCISEVDIKGAALLAGMIYEINRRAEVTVIDCLVKGRITATKERMAGFVFKPNGHCSLINCLYAGENNADPKKDYTFAPHRKLDKLENCYLLNPCGRHKWGQKVSAERLKSGEMTRILQANRTGTFWGQILGKDDLPQPTNDISKHVYKVDFTHNGQVKTSRYATKDNPIFGSMPDAKEILGIDYDPRESYMLIFESDFSASTPISGDIKVAVMANMIIEKMNIVTAEDWKKFCYLVNSGQKGINAKLLQDIYLGNDIAMVGNNYSGTFDGNNRTIYFDWDTNADDIALFKKVDGTTIKNLRTEGTIKSSGHYVAGLIDEAYGSNTISGCVSNVNITSTYDKSDGCGAGGMISYIASNAHVTFKDCLVKGSINATSEKGKKGLGGFVYLKNGTCTLTNCLYAGTNNADNSNNKSYTFASGNPTLNNCYYLNACGNKQGKQATLEQLKNGEISKILQDNRTDASYWGQVLGEMPDLYREADENKINYVFYYRVYECWKCDNFRLTDEKPLSIGLDFTANKATYERTFSAGKVTVCLPYNLPVWGRFKAYKLLDVQGYGNAIYFKEVKDDELKAYRPYLLTTDGTLQLSGEHIQVKAYKTDDLKQTAGAFSFIGTVANVNNATAAAANAYILQDDGKFHKVTAENTEAIVPAYRAYVTCPKGAGAKQLSIVIDGETTGIGGATNDARGRADGPVYDLQGRRMTDRLDDAARHRLPAGMYIVGGRKVVVK
;
A
#
# COMPACT_ATOMS: atom_id res chain seq x y z
N MET A 1 15.00 9.64 40.84
CA MET A 1 14.93 9.53 42.32
C MET A 1 15.84 10.58 42.95
N LYS A 2 15.26 11.68 43.48
CA LYS A 2 15.80 12.71 44.41
C LYS A 2 15.05 14.07 44.29
N THR A 3 13.74 14.06 44.03
CA THR A 3 12.90 15.29 43.94
C THR A 3 11.64 15.25 44.80
N THR A 4 11.35 14.12 45.46
CA THR A 4 10.08 13.90 46.15
C THR A 4 9.99 14.53 47.55
N THR A 5 11.11 15.02 48.12
CA THR A 5 11.18 15.41 49.53
C THR A 5 10.94 16.90 49.83
N ILE A 6 10.79 17.75 48.81
CA ILE A 6 10.61 19.21 49.01
C ILE A 6 9.11 19.60 49.05
N ILE A 7 8.23 18.88 48.35
CA ILE A 7 6.80 19.24 48.24
C ILE A 7 6.02 18.89 49.52
N GLN A 8 6.41 17.86 50.27
CA GLN A 8 5.76 17.50 51.54
C GLN A 8 5.97 18.52 52.67
N ARG A 9 6.92 19.45 52.54
CA ARG A 9 7.14 20.51 53.55
C ARG A 9 6.29 21.76 53.33
N LEU A 10 5.65 21.93 52.17
CA LEU A 10 4.76 23.08 51.91
C LEU A 10 3.34 22.88 52.48
N CYS A 11 2.84 21.64 52.57
CA CYS A 11 1.50 21.36 53.11
C CYS A 11 1.42 21.46 54.64
N ILE A 12 2.55 21.40 55.35
CA ILE A 12 2.58 21.33 56.82
C ILE A 12 2.59 22.73 57.46
N PHE A 13 2.81 23.81 56.70
CA PHE A 13 2.75 25.17 57.24
C PHE A 13 1.34 25.76 57.36
N PHE A 14 0.31 25.12 56.79
CA PHE A 14 -1.08 25.60 56.83
C PHE A 14 -1.91 25.07 58.01
N ALA A 15 -1.34 24.21 58.87
CA ALA A 15 -2.07 23.59 59.98
C ALA A 15 -1.72 24.15 61.37
N LEU A 16 -0.86 25.18 61.47
CA LEU A 16 -0.43 25.70 62.78
C LEU A 16 -0.43 27.24 62.85
N VAL A 17 -1.60 27.86 62.64
CA VAL A 17 -1.87 29.23 63.08
C VAL A 17 -3.27 29.27 63.69
N LEU A 18 -3.49 28.53 64.78
CA LEU A 18 -4.69 28.63 65.62
C LEU A 18 -4.35 28.13 67.04
N SER A 19 -3.49 28.86 67.75
CA SER A 19 -3.52 28.92 69.22
C SER A 19 -2.51 29.95 69.75
N LEU A 20 -3.01 31.11 70.16
CA LEU A 20 -2.38 31.93 71.21
C LEU A 20 -3.48 32.42 72.17
N PRO A 21 -3.14 32.67 73.45
CA PRO A 21 -4.05 32.53 74.57
C PRO A 21 -4.98 33.72 74.74
N ALA A 22 -6.18 33.42 75.23
CA ALA A 22 -7.15 34.39 75.70
C ALA A 22 -6.57 35.20 76.87
N GLY A 23 -6.57 36.53 76.72
CA GLY A 23 -6.23 37.46 77.78
C GLY A 23 -6.74 38.87 77.46
N ALA A 24 -7.83 39.25 78.15
CA ALA A 24 -8.49 40.56 78.20
C ALA A 24 -9.31 41.01 76.97
N GLN A 25 -10.59 40.62 77.01
CA GLN A 25 -11.70 41.19 76.25
C GLN A 25 -11.91 42.68 76.54
N SER A 26 -12.02 43.48 75.49
CA SER A 26 -13.11 44.45 75.36
C SER A 26 -13.80 44.21 74.02
N ARG A 27 -15.08 43.83 74.11
CA ARG A 27 -15.95 43.37 73.04
C ARG A 27 -16.56 44.59 72.32
N SER A 28 -16.27 44.75 71.04
CA SER A 28 -17.14 45.39 70.03
C SER A 28 -16.81 44.68 68.71
N ASP A 29 -17.69 43.89 68.12
CA ASP A 29 -18.81 44.29 67.27
C ASP A 29 -18.51 43.85 65.84
N SER A 30 -19.55 43.38 65.17
CA SER A 30 -19.67 42.91 63.78
C SER A 30 -18.55 43.29 62.80
N GLU A 31 -18.14 42.30 61.98
CA GLU A 31 -17.44 42.56 60.71
C GLU A 31 -18.24 43.61 59.91
N ILE A 32 -17.59 44.70 59.54
CA ILE A 32 -18.21 45.78 58.77
C ILE A 32 -18.31 45.34 57.32
N SER A 33 -19.53 45.19 56.82
CA SER A 33 -19.77 45.00 55.39
C SER A 33 -19.63 46.34 54.66
N ILE A 34 -18.79 46.37 53.63
CA ILE A 34 -18.54 47.55 52.82
C ILE A 34 -19.06 47.30 51.40
N SER A 35 -20.17 47.95 51.04
CA SER A 35 -20.84 47.79 49.74
C SER A 35 -20.81 49.05 48.88
N SER A 36 -20.34 50.17 49.44
CA SER A 36 -20.38 51.48 48.79
C SER A 36 -19.22 52.40 49.23
N LYS A 37 -19.04 53.51 48.51
CA LYS A 37 -18.12 54.59 48.88
C LYS A 37 -18.45 55.19 50.27
N ALA A 38 -19.72 55.28 50.62
CA ALA A 38 -20.16 55.80 51.93
C ALA A 38 -19.79 54.85 53.08
N ASP A 39 -19.92 53.54 52.87
CA ASP A 39 -19.49 52.53 53.83
C ASP A 39 -17.98 52.57 54.04
N TRP A 40 -17.21 52.76 52.96
CA TRP A 40 -15.75 52.92 53.04
C TRP A 40 -15.38 54.15 53.86
N LYS A 41 -16.05 55.28 53.62
CA LYS A 41 -15.86 56.50 54.41
C LYS A 41 -16.13 56.26 55.90
N THR A 42 -17.22 55.58 56.21
CA THR A 42 -17.58 55.21 57.59
C THR A 42 -16.51 54.33 58.23
N PHE A 43 -16.05 53.29 57.52
CA PHE A 43 -14.96 52.43 57.97
C PHE A 43 -13.69 53.24 58.26
N ARG A 44 -13.28 54.09 57.31
CA ARG A 44 -12.11 54.97 57.46
C ARG A 44 -12.24 55.90 58.66
N ASP A 45 -13.38 56.55 58.84
CA ASP A 45 -13.60 57.52 59.92
C ASP A 45 -13.61 56.83 61.29
N ARG A 46 -14.13 55.60 61.40
CA ARG A 46 -14.03 54.79 62.63
C ARG A 46 -12.59 54.42 62.95
N VAL A 47 -11.82 53.94 61.98
CA VAL A 47 -10.39 53.64 62.20
C VAL A 47 -9.64 54.89 62.63
N ASN A 48 -9.82 56.00 61.89
CA ASN A 48 -9.07 57.23 62.11
C ASN A 48 -9.49 58.02 63.34
N SER A 49 -10.60 57.65 63.99
CA SER A 49 -11.04 58.18 65.30
C SER A 49 -10.64 57.28 66.48
N GLY A 50 -9.94 56.17 66.22
CA GLY A 50 -9.35 55.31 67.26
C GLY A 50 -9.92 53.89 67.34
N GLN A 51 -10.95 53.53 66.57
CA GLN A 51 -11.45 52.15 66.50
C GLN A 51 -10.62 51.32 65.52
N THR A 52 -9.35 51.09 65.87
CA THR A 52 -8.34 50.56 64.95
C THR A 52 -8.46 49.06 64.66
N ASN A 53 -9.03 48.28 65.57
CA ASN A 53 -9.08 46.81 65.52
C ASN A 53 -10.39 46.26 64.92
N ILE A 54 -11.05 47.01 64.04
CA ILE A 54 -12.31 46.59 63.42
C ILE A 54 -12.07 45.71 62.18
N ASN A 55 -12.81 44.62 62.07
CA ASN A 55 -12.78 43.78 60.88
C ASN A 55 -13.72 44.35 59.81
N ALA A 56 -13.32 44.26 58.55
CA ALA A 56 -14.10 44.74 57.42
C ALA A 56 -14.05 43.77 56.26
N LYS A 57 -15.17 43.65 55.55
CA LYS A 57 -15.31 42.82 54.36
C LYS A 57 -16.04 43.58 53.25
N MET A 58 -15.44 43.61 52.06
CA MET A 58 -16.12 44.16 50.89
C MET A 58 -17.15 43.16 50.35
N THR A 59 -18.30 43.68 49.91
CA THR A 59 -19.38 42.91 49.27
C THR A 59 -19.73 43.42 47.87
N ALA A 60 -19.06 44.47 47.43
CA ALA A 60 -19.15 45.01 46.08
C ALA A 60 -17.82 45.67 45.68
N ASP A 61 -17.64 45.89 44.37
CA ASP A 61 -16.60 46.79 43.86
C ASP A 61 -16.90 48.23 44.28
N ILE A 62 -15.88 48.95 44.74
CA ILE A 62 -16.02 50.31 45.30
C ILE A 62 -15.16 51.27 44.49
N ASP A 63 -15.73 52.43 44.13
CA ASP A 63 -14.99 53.55 43.57
C ASP A 63 -14.97 54.73 44.55
N LEU A 64 -13.76 55.11 44.98
CA LEU A 64 -13.56 56.24 45.89
C LEU A 64 -13.50 57.58 45.13
N GLY A 65 -13.36 57.55 43.81
CA GLY A 65 -13.15 58.72 42.98
C GLY A 65 -11.87 59.46 43.36
N GLU A 66 -11.95 60.79 43.40
CA GLU A 66 -10.81 61.68 43.64
C GLU A 66 -10.57 62.01 45.13
N GLU A 67 -11.50 61.66 46.03
CA GLU A 67 -11.42 61.97 47.46
C GLU A 67 -10.44 61.04 48.19
N PHE A 68 -9.46 61.61 48.90
CA PHE A 68 -8.47 60.82 49.65
C PHE A 68 -9.10 60.23 50.90
N MET A 69 -9.43 58.94 50.84
CA MET A 69 -10.03 58.19 51.95
C MET A 69 -9.07 57.13 52.48
N MET A 70 -7.86 57.56 52.88
CA MET A 70 -6.83 56.65 53.39
C MET A 70 -7.19 56.14 54.78
N VAL A 71 -7.06 54.82 54.97
CA VAL A 71 -7.39 54.13 56.23
C VAL A 71 -6.15 54.04 57.12
N GLY A 72 -6.31 54.41 58.38
CA GLY A 72 -5.25 54.44 59.38
C GLY A 72 -4.46 55.76 59.39
N SER A 73 -3.80 56.04 60.50
CA SER A 73 -2.86 57.14 60.66
C SER A 73 -1.74 56.74 61.63
N GLN A 74 -0.74 57.60 61.80
CA GLN A 74 0.34 57.32 62.75
C GLN A 74 -0.18 57.21 64.20
N GLN A 75 -1.21 58.00 64.56
CA GLN A 75 -1.88 57.92 65.87
C GLN A 75 -2.82 56.71 65.96
N HIS A 76 -3.55 56.41 64.88
CA HIS A 76 -4.58 55.36 64.85
C HIS A 76 -4.27 54.34 63.74
N LYS A 77 -3.33 53.43 64.01
CA LYS A 77 -2.85 52.44 63.03
C LYS A 77 -3.89 51.34 62.87
N TYR A 78 -4.33 51.05 61.66
CA TYR A 78 -5.30 49.98 61.43
C TYR A 78 -4.73 48.61 61.83
N SER A 79 -5.46 47.84 62.65
CA SER A 79 -4.98 46.56 63.19
C SER A 79 -5.95 45.39 63.00
N GLY A 80 -7.06 45.59 62.28
CA GLY A 80 -8.04 44.55 62.02
C GLY A 80 -7.71 43.65 60.83
N THR A 81 -8.66 42.78 60.50
CA THR A 81 -8.68 42.02 59.26
C THR A 81 -9.55 42.73 58.21
N PHE A 82 -8.94 43.07 57.08
CA PHE A 82 -9.62 43.58 55.91
C PHE A 82 -9.68 42.50 54.81
N ASP A 83 -10.88 42.04 54.48
CA ASP A 83 -11.14 41.07 53.41
C ASP A 83 -11.79 41.76 52.20
N GLY A 84 -11.04 41.95 51.12
CA GLY A 84 -11.59 42.46 49.87
C GLY A 84 -12.57 41.48 49.20
N ASN A 85 -12.59 40.21 49.61
CA ASN A 85 -13.49 39.17 49.10
C ASN A 85 -13.47 39.03 47.56
N GLY A 86 -12.36 39.39 46.91
CA GLY A 86 -12.19 39.40 45.45
C GLY A 86 -12.68 40.68 44.76
N HIS A 87 -13.23 41.64 45.49
CA HIS A 87 -13.72 42.90 44.95
C HIS A 87 -12.60 43.93 44.70
N SER A 88 -12.92 44.88 43.83
CA SER A 88 -12.02 45.97 43.43
C SER A 88 -12.27 47.24 44.23
N LEU A 89 -11.20 47.87 44.72
CA LEU A 89 -11.17 49.24 45.21
C LEU A 89 -10.53 50.15 44.15
N THR A 90 -11.29 51.10 43.64
CA THR A 90 -10.82 52.08 42.64
C THR A 90 -10.41 53.37 43.33
N VAL A 91 -9.19 53.83 43.05
CA VAL A 91 -8.64 55.10 43.54
C VAL A 91 -8.18 55.95 42.36
N ASN A 92 -8.59 57.21 42.29
CA ASN A 92 -8.20 58.14 41.22
C ASN A 92 -7.66 59.44 41.83
N TRP A 93 -6.52 59.32 42.51
CA TRP A 93 -6.03 60.36 43.41
C TRP A 93 -4.92 61.19 42.77
N ASN A 94 -5.08 62.51 42.76
CA ASN A 94 -4.05 63.47 42.38
C ASN A 94 -3.67 64.34 43.58
N ALA A 95 -2.59 63.96 44.26
CA ALA A 95 -2.14 64.58 45.50
C ALA A 95 -1.37 65.90 45.29
N GLY A 96 -1.25 66.40 44.06
CA GLY A 96 -0.57 67.67 43.78
C GLY A 96 0.92 67.59 44.11
N SER A 97 1.31 68.05 45.31
CA SER A 97 2.68 67.95 45.86
C SER A 97 2.78 67.08 47.11
N GLU A 98 1.66 66.55 47.60
CA GLU A 98 1.60 65.74 48.81
C GLU A 98 2.34 64.41 48.65
N SER A 99 2.86 63.93 49.77
CA SER A 99 3.55 62.63 49.87
C SER A 99 2.73 61.67 50.71
N ASN A 100 3.14 60.40 50.77
CA ASN A 100 2.58 59.39 51.68
C ASN A 100 1.13 58.97 51.36
N ILE A 101 0.87 58.71 50.08
CA ILE A 101 -0.46 58.39 49.56
C ILE A 101 -0.58 56.90 49.27
N ALA A 102 -1.52 56.25 49.94
CA ALA A 102 -1.88 54.84 49.76
C ALA A 102 -3.29 54.57 50.32
N PRO A 103 -4.04 53.58 49.81
CA PRO A 103 -5.35 53.20 50.36
C PRO A 103 -5.33 52.93 51.88
N PHE A 104 -4.29 52.25 52.37
CA PHE A 104 -3.99 52.09 53.79
C PHE A 104 -2.76 52.92 54.12
N ASN A 105 -2.92 53.99 54.89
CA ASN A 105 -1.81 54.85 55.25
C ASN A 105 -0.90 54.17 56.28
N THR A 106 -1.44 53.74 57.41
CA THR A 106 -0.62 53.09 58.45
C THR A 106 -1.36 51.92 59.08
N VAL A 107 -0.69 50.76 59.14
CA VAL A 107 -1.22 49.53 59.73
C VAL A 107 -0.30 48.97 60.81
N GLU A 108 -0.86 48.23 61.77
CA GLU A 108 -0.14 47.53 62.83
C GLU A 108 -0.83 46.20 63.15
N ASN A 109 -0.13 45.07 63.11
CA ASN A 109 -0.72 43.75 63.38
C ASN A 109 -1.93 43.39 62.49
N ALA A 110 -1.99 43.92 61.27
CA ALA A 110 -3.16 43.80 60.39
C ALA A 110 -3.11 42.57 59.48
N THR A 111 -4.28 42.15 59.01
CA THR A 111 -4.38 41.19 57.88
C THR A 111 -5.15 41.85 56.75
N ILE A 112 -4.54 42.00 55.57
CA ILE A 112 -5.21 42.49 54.36
C ILE A 112 -5.22 41.36 53.34
N LYS A 113 -6.40 40.95 52.90
CA LYS A 113 -6.54 39.81 51.99
C LYS A 113 -7.55 40.02 50.87
N ASN A 114 -7.35 39.32 49.75
CA ASN A 114 -8.29 39.22 48.62
C ASN A 114 -8.75 40.57 48.06
N LEU A 115 -7.90 41.59 48.11
CA LEU A 115 -8.24 42.94 47.69
C LEU A 115 -7.54 43.28 46.37
N ARG A 116 -8.32 43.73 45.38
CA ARG A 116 -7.80 44.30 44.13
C ARG A 116 -7.87 45.82 44.19
N VAL A 117 -6.74 46.51 44.14
CA VAL A 117 -6.71 47.98 44.04
C VAL A 117 -6.41 48.37 42.60
N LYS A 118 -7.21 49.25 42.01
CA LYS A 118 -7.06 49.73 40.62
C LYS A 118 -7.25 51.24 40.52
N GLY A 119 -6.94 51.80 39.35
CA GLY A 119 -7.02 53.25 39.08
C GLY A 119 -5.63 53.88 39.07
N GLN A 120 -5.50 55.11 39.58
CA GLN A 120 -4.25 55.86 39.54
C GLN A 120 -3.99 56.66 40.83
N ILE A 121 -2.71 56.78 41.19
CA ILE A 121 -2.21 57.68 42.24
C ILE A 121 -1.10 58.54 41.64
N THR A 122 -1.33 59.83 41.56
CA THR A 122 -0.40 60.80 40.96
C THR A 122 -0.03 61.90 41.96
N SER A 123 1.25 62.27 42.00
CA SER A 123 1.75 63.40 42.80
C SER A 123 3.11 63.89 42.27
N LYS A 124 3.45 65.16 42.55
CA LYS A 124 4.82 65.69 42.44
C LYS A 124 5.66 65.35 43.67
N GLY A 125 5.05 64.79 44.72
CA GLY A 125 5.68 64.33 45.96
C GLY A 125 6.27 62.92 45.88
N ASN A 126 6.79 62.43 47.01
CA ASN A 126 7.40 61.12 47.15
C ASN A 126 6.48 60.13 47.90
N GLY A 127 6.86 58.85 47.93
CA GLY A 127 6.23 57.89 48.86
C GLY A 127 4.80 57.51 48.49
N LEU A 128 4.55 57.29 47.19
CA LEU A 128 3.27 56.78 46.70
C LEU A 128 3.29 55.26 46.68
N CYS A 129 2.18 54.65 47.06
CA CYS A 129 2.07 53.20 47.16
C CYS A 129 0.72 52.67 46.70
N GLY A 130 0.72 51.49 46.06
CA GLY A 130 -0.49 50.85 45.56
C GLY A 130 -1.41 50.28 46.65
N LEU A 131 -0.92 50.00 47.85
CA LEU A 131 -1.75 49.43 48.92
C LEU A 131 -1.46 50.00 50.32
N ILE A 132 -0.25 49.79 50.86
CA ILE A 132 0.09 50.18 52.24
C ILE A 132 1.27 51.15 52.27
N TRP A 133 1.12 52.29 52.95
CA TRP A 133 2.24 53.21 53.12
C TRP A 133 3.20 52.79 54.25
N ASN A 134 2.73 52.59 55.49
CA ASN A 134 3.56 52.18 56.62
C ASN A 134 3.04 50.96 57.37
N VAL A 135 3.95 50.05 57.74
CA VAL A 135 3.62 48.81 58.47
C VAL A 135 4.39 48.73 59.79
N TYR A 136 3.68 48.41 60.87
CA TYR A 136 4.18 48.06 62.20
C TYR A 136 3.69 46.67 62.62
N GLY A 137 4.34 46.06 63.62
CA GLY A 137 3.93 44.75 64.15
C GLY A 137 3.94 43.61 63.11
N THR A 138 3.14 42.57 63.34
CA THR A 138 3.08 41.37 62.51
C THR A 138 1.92 41.45 61.52
N THR A 139 2.20 41.74 60.25
CA THR A 139 1.19 41.99 59.21
C THR A 139 1.24 40.97 58.08
N THR A 140 0.06 40.51 57.63
CA THR A 140 -0.04 39.62 56.45
C THR A 140 -0.80 40.31 55.32
N VAL A 141 -0.23 40.28 54.11
CA VAL A 141 -0.86 40.72 52.87
C VAL A 141 -1.00 39.51 51.95
N SER A 142 -2.23 39.07 51.67
CA SER A 142 -2.47 37.79 50.98
C SER A 142 -3.51 37.88 49.85
N GLY A 143 -3.24 37.33 48.68
CA GLY A 143 -4.23 37.35 47.59
C GLY A 143 -4.55 38.75 47.06
N CYS A 144 -3.66 39.73 47.30
CA CYS A 144 -3.89 41.12 46.92
C CYS A 144 -3.30 41.44 45.53
N ILE A 145 -4.02 42.27 44.78
CA ILE A 145 -3.61 42.71 43.45
C ILE A 145 -3.50 44.24 43.45
N SER A 146 -2.34 44.77 43.05
CA SER A 146 -2.15 46.19 42.77
C SER A 146 -2.09 46.42 41.26
N GLU A 147 -3.14 47.03 40.74
CA GLU A 147 -3.29 47.49 39.34
C GLU A 147 -3.27 49.01 39.26
N VAL A 148 -2.73 49.66 40.28
CA VAL A 148 -2.70 51.12 40.39
C VAL A 148 -1.57 51.67 39.53
N ASP A 149 -1.90 52.62 38.67
CA ASP A 149 -0.90 53.43 37.96
C ASP A 149 -0.35 54.51 38.90
N ILE A 150 0.92 54.39 39.26
CA ILE A 150 1.58 55.25 40.24
C ILE A 150 2.54 56.19 39.51
N LYS A 151 2.32 57.50 39.65
CA LYS A 151 3.20 58.53 39.08
C LYS A 151 3.65 59.53 40.14
N GLY A 152 4.94 59.54 40.45
CA GLY A 152 5.52 60.33 41.55
C GLY A 152 6.88 60.95 41.24
N ALA A 153 7.42 61.72 42.19
CA ALA A 153 8.80 62.19 42.09
C ALA A 153 9.81 61.06 42.29
N ALA A 154 9.81 60.43 43.46
CA ALA A 154 10.66 59.29 43.79
C ALA A 154 10.05 58.48 44.95
N LEU A 155 10.70 57.37 45.30
CA LEU A 155 10.35 56.49 46.41
C LEU A 155 8.95 55.85 46.22
N LEU A 156 8.72 55.22 45.07
CA LEU A 156 7.43 54.62 44.72
C LEU A 156 7.42 53.12 45.00
N ALA A 157 6.29 52.58 45.44
CA ALA A 157 6.12 51.16 45.71
C ALA A 157 4.85 50.61 45.07
N GLY A 158 4.91 49.45 44.42
CA GLY A 158 3.70 48.83 43.88
C GLY A 158 2.76 48.27 44.94
N MET A 159 3.26 47.88 46.12
CA MET A 159 2.43 47.26 47.18
C MET A 159 2.64 47.83 48.59
N ILE A 160 3.88 47.88 49.09
CA ILE A 160 4.20 48.39 50.43
C ILE A 160 5.33 49.40 50.35
N TYR A 161 5.14 50.60 50.90
CA TYR A 161 6.20 51.59 50.90
C TYR A 161 7.24 51.31 51.99
N GLU A 162 6.86 51.22 53.27
CA GLU A 162 7.80 51.04 54.37
C GLU A 162 7.34 50.02 55.43
N ILE A 163 8.26 49.11 55.78
CA ILE A 163 8.12 48.13 56.85
C ILE A 163 9.07 48.55 57.97
N ASN A 164 8.55 48.84 59.16
CA ASN A 164 9.36 49.36 60.26
C ASN A 164 10.29 48.30 60.88
N ARG A 165 11.38 48.72 61.54
CA ARG A 165 12.48 47.84 62.01
C ARG A 165 12.07 46.63 62.87
N ARG A 166 10.96 46.72 63.60
CA ARG A 166 10.44 45.66 64.48
C ARG A 166 9.21 44.96 63.91
N ALA A 167 8.83 45.28 62.67
CA ALA A 167 7.68 44.69 62.01
C ALA A 167 8.10 43.39 61.32
N GLU A 168 7.14 42.46 61.24
CA GLU A 168 7.25 41.19 60.52
C GLU A 168 6.14 41.14 59.46
N VAL A 169 6.52 41.09 58.19
CA VAL A 169 5.57 41.15 57.09
C VAL A 169 5.69 39.94 56.18
N THR A 170 4.57 39.28 55.95
CA THR A 170 4.44 38.23 54.94
C THR A 170 3.54 38.72 53.81
N VAL A 171 4.09 38.77 52.59
CA VAL A 171 3.36 39.03 51.36
C VAL A 171 3.26 37.72 50.59
N ILE A 172 2.06 37.19 50.43
CA ILE A 172 1.82 35.88 49.81
C ILE A 172 0.72 35.98 48.74
N ASP A 173 0.89 35.30 47.60
CA ASP A 173 -0.14 35.27 46.55
C ASP A 173 -0.53 36.65 46.03
N CYS A 174 0.45 37.52 45.84
CA CYS A 174 0.21 38.90 45.46
C CYS A 174 0.69 39.19 44.04
N LEU A 175 -0.04 40.06 43.34
CA LEU A 175 0.27 40.53 41.99
C LEU A 175 0.43 42.05 41.97
N VAL A 176 1.47 42.54 41.32
CA VAL A 176 1.59 43.96 40.94
C VAL A 176 1.65 44.06 39.43
N LYS A 177 0.67 44.73 38.83
CA LYS A 177 0.54 44.91 37.38
C LYS A 177 0.26 46.35 36.92
N GLY A 178 0.05 47.28 37.84
CA GLY A 178 -0.06 48.71 37.51
C GLY A 178 1.28 49.31 37.07
N ARG A 179 1.23 50.40 36.30
CA ARG A 179 2.42 51.10 35.80
C ARG A 179 3.05 51.96 36.92
N ILE A 180 4.36 51.89 37.11
CA ILE A 180 5.09 52.70 38.11
C ILE A 180 6.06 53.66 37.40
N THR A 181 5.80 54.97 37.48
CA THR A 181 6.60 56.01 36.82
C THR A 181 7.15 57.03 37.82
N ALA A 182 8.47 57.09 37.98
CA ALA A 182 9.16 58.09 38.81
C ALA A 182 9.88 59.14 37.96
N THR A 183 9.85 60.41 38.36
CA THR A 183 10.58 61.48 37.63
C THR A 183 12.03 61.67 38.08
N LYS A 184 12.40 61.26 39.31
CA LYS A 184 13.74 61.39 39.92
C LYS A 184 14.36 60.03 40.30
N GLU A 185 13.89 58.94 39.70
CA GLU A 185 14.40 57.56 39.80
C GLU A 185 14.68 57.04 41.23
N ARG A 186 13.65 56.50 41.89
CA ARG A 186 13.76 55.51 42.99
C ARG A 186 12.42 54.77 43.14
N MET A 187 12.36 53.48 42.91
CA MET A 187 11.13 52.69 43.05
C MET A 187 11.36 51.22 43.39
N ALA A 188 10.30 50.56 43.84
CA ALA A 188 10.25 49.12 43.97
C ALA A 188 8.92 48.56 43.47
N GLY A 189 8.97 47.40 42.83
CA GLY A 189 7.77 46.75 42.30
C GLY A 189 6.84 46.24 43.40
N PHE A 190 7.35 45.73 44.52
CA PHE A 190 6.53 45.34 45.68
C PHE A 190 6.80 46.22 46.90
N VAL A 191 7.98 46.10 47.51
CA VAL A 191 8.33 46.72 48.79
C VAL A 191 9.52 47.66 48.64
N PHE A 192 9.34 48.95 48.97
CA PHE A 192 10.38 49.95 48.77
C PHE A 192 11.41 50.03 49.93
N LYS A 193 10.94 50.10 51.18
CA LYS A 193 11.77 50.15 52.40
C LYS A 193 11.45 49.01 53.38
N PRO A 194 11.99 47.81 53.16
CA PRO A 194 11.94 46.73 54.13
C PRO A 194 12.94 46.98 55.29
N ASN A 195 12.62 47.83 56.28
CA ASN A 195 13.51 48.02 57.42
C ASN A 195 13.39 46.91 58.47
N GLY A 196 12.23 46.26 58.57
CA GLY A 196 11.97 45.06 59.38
C GLY A 196 12.04 43.76 58.56
N HIS A 197 11.46 42.70 59.12
CA HIS A 197 11.37 41.36 58.53
C HIS A 197 10.34 41.32 57.38
N CYS A 198 10.71 40.74 56.25
CA CYS A 198 9.92 40.74 55.03
C CYS A 198 10.09 39.43 54.26
N SER A 199 8.99 38.71 54.08
CA SER A 199 8.92 37.49 53.26
C SER A 199 7.97 37.70 52.09
N LEU A 200 8.44 37.46 50.86
CA LEU A 200 7.61 37.39 49.66
C LEU A 200 7.54 35.95 49.16
N ILE A 201 6.31 35.43 49.04
CA ILE A 201 6.06 34.03 48.69
C ILE A 201 5.01 33.99 47.59
N ASN A 202 5.29 33.27 46.50
CA ASN A 202 4.33 33.05 45.41
C ASN A 202 3.75 34.34 44.81
N CYS A 203 4.61 35.29 44.46
CA CYS A 203 4.22 36.62 43.96
C CYS A 203 4.63 36.83 42.50
N LEU A 204 3.86 37.65 41.78
CA LEU A 204 4.14 38.01 40.38
C LEU A 204 4.25 39.53 40.22
N TYR A 205 5.33 39.99 39.61
CA TYR A 205 5.45 41.37 39.11
C TYR A 205 5.29 41.41 37.58
N ALA A 206 4.28 42.10 37.10
CA ALA A 206 4.00 42.28 35.68
C ALA A 206 3.88 43.75 35.23
N GLY A 207 3.99 44.70 36.18
CA GLY A 207 3.81 46.13 35.90
C GLY A 207 4.87 46.73 34.97
N GLU A 208 4.45 47.70 34.16
CA GLU A 208 5.37 48.54 33.39
C GLU A 208 6.05 49.57 34.30
N ASN A 209 7.28 49.96 33.99
CA ASN A 209 8.01 50.92 34.82
C ASN A 209 9.12 51.64 34.04
N ASN A 210 9.61 52.75 34.60
CA ASN A 210 10.80 53.46 34.13
C ASN A 210 11.98 53.36 35.13
N ALA A 211 12.11 52.22 35.81
CA ALA A 211 13.09 52.01 36.86
C ALA A 211 14.55 51.97 36.33
N ASP A 212 15.50 52.47 37.14
CA ASP A 212 16.93 52.33 36.92
C ASP A 212 17.39 50.93 37.39
N PRO A 213 17.91 50.06 36.50
CA PRO A 213 18.42 48.74 36.86
C PRO A 213 19.47 48.71 37.97
N LYS A 214 20.15 49.83 38.25
CA LYS A 214 21.19 49.93 39.27
C LYS A 214 20.66 50.34 40.66
N LYS A 215 19.57 51.13 40.70
CA LYS A 215 19.07 51.79 41.93
C LYS A 215 17.76 51.21 42.47
N ASP A 216 17.00 50.52 41.62
CA ASP A 216 15.63 50.06 41.92
C ASP A 216 15.53 48.54 42.11
N TYR A 217 14.37 48.06 42.58
CA TYR A 217 14.17 46.67 42.99
C TYR A 217 12.79 46.09 42.62
N THR A 218 12.73 44.94 41.94
CA THR A 218 11.44 44.40 41.48
C THR A 218 10.57 43.95 42.66
N PHE A 219 11.17 43.27 43.63
CA PHE A 219 10.46 42.79 44.81
C PHE A 219 10.79 43.66 46.02
N ALA A 220 12.04 43.64 46.48
CA ALA A 220 12.54 44.55 47.50
C ALA A 220 14.08 44.58 47.48
N PRO A 221 14.74 45.50 48.21
CA PRO A 221 16.18 45.40 48.49
C PRO A 221 16.56 44.05 49.14
N HIS A 222 17.13 43.12 48.36
CA HIS A 222 17.34 41.71 48.77
C HIS A 222 18.03 41.52 50.13
N ARG A 223 19.03 42.34 50.49
CA ARG A 223 19.73 42.27 51.79
C ARG A 223 18.84 42.50 53.03
N LYS A 224 17.54 42.74 52.80
CA LYS A 224 16.51 43.03 53.78
C LYS A 224 15.28 42.12 53.63
N LEU A 225 15.37 41.06 52.81
CA LEU A 225 14.34 40.03 52.71
C LEU A 225 14.76 38.82 53.53
N ASP A 226 13.83 38.27 54.31
CA ASP A 226 14.01 36.98 54.98
C ASP A 226 13.77 35.82 54.01
N LYS A 227 12.76 35.96 53.13
CA LYS A 227 12.40 34.97 52.12
C LYS A 227 11.94 35.61 50.81
N LEU A 228 12.36 35.00 49.70
CA LEU A 228 11.87 35.27 48.36
C LEU A 228 11.67 33.92 47.65
N GLU A 229 10.45 33.40 47.70
CA GLU A 229 10.13 32.03 47.27
C GLU A 229 9.04 32.03 46.20
N ASN A 230 9.25 31.28 45.11
CA ASN A 230 8.27 31.16 44.02
C ASN A 230 7.82 32.51 43.42
N CYS A 231 8.75 33.48 43.29
CA CYS A 231 8.46 34.82 42.81
C CYS A 231 8.94 35.05 41.37
N TYR A 232 8.05 35.54 40.51
CA TYR A 232 8.29 35.68 39.06
C TYR A 232 8.09 37.11 38.57
N LEU A 233 8.80 37.48 37.51
CA LEU A 233 8.71 38.82 36.93
C LEU A 233 8.63 38.76 35.39
N LEU A 234 7.77 39.59 34.80
CA LEU A 234 7.73 39.82 33.35
C LEU A 234 8.65 40.99 32.97
N ASN A 235 8.30 42.18 33.45
CA ASN A 235 9.05 43.41 33.24
C ASN A 235 9.86 43.69 34.50
N PRO A 236 11.21 43.63 34.49
CA PRO A 236 11.96 43.94 35.70
C PRO A 236 11.78 45.41 36.11
N CYS A 237 11.53 45.66 37.38
CA CYS A 237 11.54 46.99 37.98
C CYS A 237 12.87 47.15 38.71
N GLY A 238 13.90 47.63 38.02
CA GLY A 238 15.25 47.72 38.56
C GLY A 238 16.01 46.38 38.53
N ARG A 239 16.72 46.05 39.62
CA ARG A 239 17.55 44.83 39.69
C ARG A 239 16.71 43.56 39.58
N HIS A 240 16.93 42.80 38.50
CA HIS A 240 16.24 41.53 38.21
C HIS A 240 16.92 40.29 38.80
N LYS A 241 18.09 40.41 39.46
CA LYS A 241 18.87 39.27 39.99
C LYS A 241 18.15 38.46 41.08
N TRP A 242 16.97 38.89 41.54
CA TRP A 242 16.30 38.40 42.74
C TRP A 242 14.83 38.09 42.43
N GLY A 243 14.60 37.12 41.54
CA GLY A 243 13.29 36.65 41.07
C GLY A 243 13.42 35.99 39.69
N GLN A 244 12.53 35.08 39.33
CA GLN A 244 12.63 34.36 38.06
C GLN A 244 11.94 35.13 36.93
N LYS A 245 12.73 35.59 35.95
CA LYS A 245 12.18 36.22 34.74
C LYS A 245 11.39 35.20 33.91
N VAL A 246 10.20 35.58 33.48
CA VAL A 246 9.30 34.78 32.63
C VAL A 246 8.90 35.58 31.39
N SER A 247 8.55 34.89 30.30
CA SER A 247 8.06 35.54 29.08
C SER A 247 6.55 35.74 29.14
N ALA A 248 6.05 36.65 28.29
CA ALA A 248 4.62 36.87 28.16
C ALA A 248 3.89 35.61 27.67
N GLU A 249 4.50 34.84 26.78
CA GLU A 249 3.95 33.60 26.24
C GLU A 249 3.77 32.54 27.33
N ARG A 250 4.76 32.37 28.22
CA ARG A 250 4.64 31.44 29.35
C ARG A 250 3.51 31.83 30.30
N LEU A 251 3.30 33.13 30.52
CA LEU A 251 2.20 33.65 31.34
C LEU A 251 0.82 33.42 30.68
N LYS A 252 0.72 33.52 29.35
CA LYS A 252 -0.52 33.25 28.59
C LYS A 252 -0.83 31.76 28.45
N SER A 253 0.19 30.91 28.45
CA SER A 253 0.05 29.46 28.17
C SER A 253 -0.65 28.65 29.27
N GLY A 254 -0.87 29.22 30.47
CA GLY A 254 -1.35 28.49 31.64
C GLY A 254 -0.27 27.78 32.44
N GLU A 255 0.95 27.65 31.91
CA GLU A 255 2.09 27.05 32.63
C GLU A 255 2.36 27.78 33.95
N MET A 256 2.52 29.09 33.90
CA MET A 256 2.80 29.89 35.09
C MET A 256 1.64 29.88 36.08
N THR A 257 0.40 29.86 35.59
CA THR A 257 -0.81 29.71 36.42
C THR A 257 -0.74 28.41 37.19
N ARG A 258 -0.47 27.28 36.51
CA ARG A 258 -0.38 25.97 37.16
C ARG A 258 0.73 25.93 38.23
N ILE A 259 1.90 26.51 37.93
CA ILE A 259 3.03 26.61 38.88
C ILE A 259 2.64 27.41 40.12
N LEU A 260 2.03 28.58 39.94
CA LEU A 260 1.61 29.46 41.04
C LEU A 260 0.41 28.90 41.83
N GLN A 261 -0.48 28.15 41.17
CA GLN A 261 -1.69 27.59 41.76
C GLN A 261 -1.39 26.48 42.77
N ALA A 262 -0.34 25.68 42.54
CA ALA A 262 0.19 24.69 43.46
C ALA A 262 -0.86 23.75 44.11
N ASN A 263 -1.92 23.38 43.38
CA ASN A 263 -3.03 22.53 43.86
C ASN A 263 -3.77 23.03 45.11
N ARG A 264 -3.77 24.34 45.36
CA ARG A 264 -4.43 24.91 46.55
C ARG A 264 -5.95 24.88 46.43
N THR A 265 -6.61 24.70 47.56
CA THR A 265 -8.06 24.83 47.73
C THR A 265 -8.39 26.22 48.29
N GLY A 266 -9.57 26.77 47.97
CA GLY A 266 -9.98 28.11 48.38
C GLY A 266 -9.50 29.19 47.41
N THR A 267 -8.62 30.10 47.85
CA THR A 267 -8.01 31.11 46.97
C THR A 267 -6.75 30.55 46.32
N PHE A 268 -6.66 30.65 45.00
CA PHE A 268 -5.59 30.09 44.19
C PHE A 268 -5.27 31.00 43.00
N TRP A 269 -4.16 30.75 42.29
CA TRP A 269 -3.86 31.44 41.04
C TRP A 269 -4.64 30.81 39.90
N GLY A 270 -5.55 31.58 39.29
CA GLY A 270 -6.40 31.15 38.19
C GLY A 270 -6.22 32.01 36.94
N GLN A 271 -6.67 31.47 35.81
CA GLN A 271 -6.61 32.10 34.49
C GLN A 271 -7.65 31.49 33.54
N ILE A 272 -8.34 32.34 32.78
CA ILE A 272 -9.10 31.90 31.59
C ILE A 272 -8.15 31.95 30.39
N LEU A 273 -7.66 30.79 29.96
CA LEU A 273 -6.70 30.69 28.86
C LEU A 273 -7.33 31.18 27.54
N GLY A 274 -6.57 31.95 26.76
CA GLY A 274 -7.04 32.62 25.54
C GLY A 274 -7.77 33.96 25.77
N LYS A 275 -8.09 34.31 27.01
CA LYS A 275 -8.70 35.59 27.38
C LYS A 275 -7.83 36.43 28.31
N ASP A 276 -7.29 35.80 29.36
CA ASP A 276 -6.49 36.48 30.37
C ASP A 276 -5.00 36.43 30.01
N ASP A 277 -4.34 37.59 29.98
CA ASP A 277 -2.89 37.67 29.67
C ASP A 277 -1.98 37.27 30.84
N LEU A 278 -2.50 37.29 32.07
CA LEU A 278 -1.76 37.07 33.31
C LEU A 278 -2.56 36.20 34.29
N PRO A 279 -1.89 35.31 35.05
CA PRO A 279 -2.51 34.64 36.18
C PRO A 279 -2.84 35.64 37.28
N GLN A 280 -3.94 35.40 38.00
CA GLN A 280 -4.38 36.24 39.12
C GLN A 280 -4.88 35.39 40.29
N PRO A 281 -4.68 35.84 41.55
CA PRO A 281 -5.36 35.26 42.70
C PRO A 281 -6.88 35.35 42.53
N THR A 282 -7.59 34.25 42.77
CA THR A 282 -9.04 34.13 42.61
C THR A 282 -9.57 32.98 43.46
N ASN A 283 -10.86 32.99 43.79
CA ASN A 283 -11.60 31.86 44.35
C ASN A 283 -12.60 31.25 43.35
N ASP A 284 -12.67 31.80 42.14
CA ASP A 284 -13.54 31.33 41.07
C ASP A 284 -13.00 30.03 40.47
N ILE A 285 -13.64 28.91 40.81
CA ILE A 285 -13.25 27.57 40.37
C ILE A 285 -13.25 27.42 38.85
N SER A 286 -14.01 28.23 38.11
CA SER A 286 -14.02 28.20 36.64
C SER A 286 -12.69 28.65 36.04
N LYS A 287 -11.85 29.37 36.81
CA LYS A 287 -10.50 29.81 36.40
C LYS A 287 -9.39 28.83 36.77
N HIS A 288 -9.73 27.66 37.30
CA HIS A 288 -8.74 26.65 37.62
C HIS A 288 -8.08 26.12 36.34
N VAL A 289 -6.79 25.79 36.40
CA VAL A 289 -5.99 25.41 35.23
C VAL A 289 -5.41 24.02 35.47
N TYR A 290 -5.72 23.09 34.57
CA TYR A 290 -5.24 21.72 34.58
C TYR A 290 -4.11 21.51 33.57
N LYS A 291 -3.28 20.51 33.84
CA LYS A 291 -2.16 20.10 33.01
C LYS A 291 -2.51 18.83 32.24
N VAL A 292 -2.23 18.83 30.93
CA VAL A 292 -2.32 17.66 30.06
C VAL A 292 -0.92 17.27 29.61
N ASP A 293 -0.45 16.11 30.06
CA ASP A 293 0.86 15.57 29.68
C ASP A 293 0.73 14.58 28.53
N PHE A 294 1.39 14.86 27.41
CA PHE A 294 1.46 13.95 26.27
C PHE A 294 2.68 13.06 26.40
N THR A 295 2.46 11.75 26.40
CA THR A 295 3.49 10.76 26.67
C THR A 295 3.76 9.86 25.47
N HIS A 296 5.02 9.56 25.21
CA HIS A 296 5.45 8.59 24.20
C HIS A 296 6.48 7.66 24.83
N ASN A 297 6.27 6.35 24.69
CA ASN A 297 7.07 5.30 25.36
C ASN A 297 7.19 5.51 26.88
N GLY A 298 6.08 5.90 27.52
CA GLY A 298 6.00 6.15 28.96
C GLY A 298 6.67 7.43 29.47
N GLN A 299 7.26 8.24 28.59
CA GLN A 299 7.91 9.51 28.95
C GLN A 299 7.07 10.71 28.54
N VAL A 300 6.95 11.72 29.40
CA VAL A 300 6.32 13.01 29.03
C VAL A 300 7.20 13.71 28.02
N LYS A 301 6.65 14.00 26.84
CA LYS A 301 7.35 14.65 25.73
C LYS A 301 7.03 16.13 25.66
N THR A 302 5.77 16.47 25.84
CA THR A 302 5.29 17.86 25.87
C THR A 302 4.04 17.97 26.74
N SER A 303 3.73 19.19 27.17
CA SER A 303 2.57 19.48 28.01
C SER A 303 1.73 20.59 27.39
N ARG A 304 0.43 20.55 27.65
CA ARG A 304 -0.52 21.66 27.40
C ARG A 304 -1.31 21.92 28.68
N TYR A 305 -2.05 23.03 28.67
CA TYR A 305 -2.86 23.45 29.80
C TYR A 305 -4.26 23.79 29.33
N ALA A 306 -5.24 23.59 30.21
CA ALA A 306 -6.63 23.90 29.95
C ALA A 306 -7.24 24.60 31.16
N THR A 307 -8.07 25.62 30.92
CA THR A 307 -8.98 26.10 31.95
C THR A 307 -10.03 25.02 32.21
N LYS A 308 -10.50 24.89 33.46
CA LYS A 308 -11.49 23.89 33.86
C LYS A 308 -12.66 23.80 32.87
N ASP A 309 -13.00 22.56 32.52
CA ASP A 309 -14.09 22.17 31.62
C ASP A 309 -13.97 22.74 30.19
N ASN A 310 -12.77 23.24 29.82
CA ASN A 310 -12.43 23.66 28.47
C ASN A 310 -11.39 22.71 27.84
N PRO A 311 -11.26 22.71 26.50
CA PRO A 311 -10.17 21.99 25.84
C PRO A 311 -8.79 22.60 26.12
N ILE A 312 -7.75 21.89 25.68
CA ILE A 312 -6.38 22.40 25.74
C ILE A 312 -6.24 23.75 25.03
N PHE A 313 -5.45 24.64 25.62
CA PHE A 313 -5.07 25.90 24.99
C PHE A 313 -3.93 25.67 24.00
N GLY A 314 -4.06 26.23 22.79
CA GLY A 314 -3.12 26.06 21.68
C GLY A 314 -3.44 24.84 20.82
N SER A 315 -2.45 24.36 20.07
CA SER A 315 -2.58 23.20 19.18
C SER A 315 -2.24 21.89 19.88
N MET A 316 -2.76 20.79 19.31
CA MET A 316 -2.27 19.44 19.60
C MET A 316 -0.75 19.34 19.35
N PRO A 317 -0.04 18.43 20.04
CA PRO A 317 1.35 18.15 19.75
C PRO A 317 1.56 17.67 18.31
N ASP A 318 2.66 18.10 17.69
CA ASP A 318 3.10 17.57 16.40
C ASP A 318 4.09 16.39 16.56
N ALA A 319 4.42 15.73 15.44
CA ALA A 319 5.32 14.58 15.46
C ALA A 319 6.73 14.93 15.95
N LYS A 320 7.19 16.16 15.71
CA LYS A 320 8.50 16.63 16.17
C LYS A 320 8.53 16.80 17.68
N GLU A 321 7.47 17.32 18.28
CA GLU A 321 7.32 17.43 19.74
C GLU A 321 7.27 16.04 20.40
N ILE A 322 6.61 15.07 19.78
CA ILE A 322 6.42 13.72 20.33
C ILE A 322 7.67 12.84 20.18
N LEU A 323 8.29 12.84 19.00
CA LEU A 323 9.46 12.00 18.70
C LEU A 323 10.78 12.65 19.14
N GLY A 324 10.88 13.97 19.16
CA GLY A 324 12.07 14.70 19.57
C GLY A 324 13.28 14.37 18.69
N ILE A 325 14.26 13.65 19.24
CA ILE A 325 15.47 13.24 18.51
C ILE A 325 15.21 12.16 17.46
N ASP A 326 14.12 11.39 17.60
CA ASP A 326 13.75 10.30 16.69
C ASP A 326 12.93 10.81 15.47
N TYR A 327 12.66 12.12 15.42
CA TYR A 327 11.92 12.75 14.33
C TYR A 327 12.82 12.94 13.10
N ASP A 328 12.45 12.33 11.96
CA ASP A 328 13.06 12.60 10.66
C ASP A 328 12.14 13.50 9.82
N PRO A 329 12.55 14.73 9.46
CA PRO A 329 11.73 15.62 8.64
C PRO A 329 11.46 15.13 7.22
N ARG A 330 12.13 14.06 6.76
CA ARG A 330 11.90 13.44 5.45
C ARG A 330 10.79 12.39 5.47
N GLU A 331 10.40 11.94 6.67
CA GLU A 331 9.38 10.91 6.86
C GLU A 331 8.05 11.54 7.27
N SER A 332 6.95 10.89 6.88
CA SER A 332 5.61 11.25 7.30
C SER A 332 5.18 10.41 8.49
N TYR A 333 4.51 11.01 9.47
CA TYR A 333 4.08 10.34 10.69
C TYR A 333 2.59 10.55 10.95
N MET A 334 1.92 9.50 11.39
CA MET A 334 0.57 9.53 11.92
C MET A 334 0.63 9.43 13.45
N LEU A 335 0.07 10.44 14.13
CA LEU A 335 -0.07 10.43 15.59
C LEU A 335 -1.44 9.88 15.98
N ILE A 336 -1.44 8.90 16.88
CA ILE A 336 -2.65 8.32 17.47
C ILE A 336 -2.63 8.63 18.95
N PHE A 337 -3.67 9.31 19.43
CA PHE A 337 -3.82 9.70 20.82
C PHE A 337 -4.76 8.72 21.54
N GLU A 338 -4.38 8.32 22.75
CA GLU A 338 -5.15 7.39 23.58
C GLU A 338 -6.57 7.89 23.88
N SER A 339 -7.52 6.96 23.97
CA SER A 339 -8.94 7.23 24.27
C SER A 339 -9.58 8.25 23.34
N ASP A 340 -9.16 8.28 22.07
CA ASP A 340 -9.62 9.22 21.05
C ASP A 340 -9.50 10.69 21.48
N PHE A 341 -8.48 11.01 22.28
CA PHE A 341 -8.23 12.37 22.74
C PHE A 341 -8.04 13.32 21.56
N SER A 342 -8.71 14.47 21.62
CA SER A 342 -8.76 15.45 20.52
C SER A 342 -8.60 16.88 21.04
N ALA A 343 -8.41 17.82 20.11
CA ALA A 343 -8.35 19.25 20.42
C ALA A 343 -9.64 19.82 21.04
N SER A 344 -10.75 19.08 20.99
CA SER A 344 -12.04 19.44 21.59
C SER A 344 -12.32 18.75 22.93
N THR A 345 -11.44 17.87 23.40
CA THR A 345 -11.67 17.11 24.64
C THR A 345 -11.67 18.05 25.86
N PRO A 346 -12.77 18.18 26.62
CA PRO A 346 -12.83 19.05 27.79
C PRO A 346 -12.02 18.46 28.97
N ILE A 347 -11.32 19.33 29.70
CA ILE A 347 -10.40 18.93 30.76
C ILE A 347 -10.93 19.36 32.13
N SER A 348 -11.24 18.38 32.98
CA SER A 348 -11.74 18.59 34.34
C SER A 348 -10.74 18.20 35.45
N GLY A 349 -9.55 17.73 35.06
CA GLY A 349 -8.47 17.31 35.95
C GLY A 349 -7.13 17.21 35.22
N ASP A 350 -6.04 17.07 35.98
CA ASP A 350 -4.74 16.76 35.38
C ASP A 350 -4.77 15.35 34.79
N ILE A 351 -4.38 15.20 33.52
CA ILE A 351 -4.41 13.92 32.81
C ILE A 351 -3.10 13.66 32.04
N LYS A 352 -2.91 12.40 31.67
CA LYS A 352 -1.88 11.97 30.72
C LYS A 352 -2.55 11.35 29.50
N VAL A 353 -2.01 11.63 28.33
CA VAL A 353 -2.47 11.07 27.06
C VAL A 353 -1.30 10.33 26.43
N ALA A 354 -1.40 9.01 26.27
CA ALA A 354 -0.39 8.27 25.51
C ALA A 354 -0.54 8.56 24.01
N VAL A 355 0.60 8.74 23.33
CA VAL A 355 0.68 9.04 21.90
C VAL A 355 1.55 8.00 21.22
N MET A 356 0.98 7.34 20.22
CA MET A 356 1.71 6.48 19.29
C MET A 356 2.04 7.28 18.04
N ALA A 357 3.28 7.16 17.57
CA ALA A 357 3.76 7.83 16.37
C ALA A 357 4.20 6.77 15.35
N ASN A 358 3.40 6.59 14.30
CA ASN A 358 3.63 5.57 13.29
C ASN A 358 4.10 6.23 11.99
N MET A 359 5.20 5.75 11.42
CA MET A 359 5.67 6.19 10.11
C MET A 359 4.68 5.76 9.02
N ILE A 360 4.30 6.68 8.15
CA ILE A 360 3.42 6.43 7.01
C ILE A 360 4.28 5.94 5.85
N ILE A 361 4.02 4.72 5.39
CA ILE A 361 4.72 4.14 4.25
C ILE A 361 3.79 4.25 3.04
N GLU A 362 4.19 5.02 2.02
CA GLU A 362 3.39 5.14 0.79
C GLU A 362 3.80 4.13 -0.29
N LYS A 363 5.06 3.67 -0.25
CA LYS A 363 5.65 2.77 -1.24
C LYS A 363 6.51 1.70 -0.59
N MET A 364 6.41 0.46 -1.09
CA MET A 364 7.17 -0.66 -0.57
C MET A 364 7.68 -1.57 -1.70
N ASN A 365 8.97 -1.89 -1.67
CA ASN A 365 9.54 -2.96 -2.51
C ASN A 365 9.55 -4.26 -1.71
N ILE A 366 9.10 -5.35 -2.32
CA ILE A 366 9.04 -6.68 -1.72
C ILE A 366 10.08 -7.55 -2.44
N VAL A 367 11.05 -8.06 -1.70
CA VAL A 367 12.11 -8.93 -2.22
C VAL A 367 12.02 -10.33 -1.60
N THR A 368 11.55 -10.42 -0.36
CA THR A 368 11.52 -11.65 0.44
C THR A 368 10.13 -11.96 1.00
N ALA A 369 9.94 -13.19 1.51
CA ALA A 369 8.73 -13.57 2.23
C ALA A 369 8.51 -12.74 3.51
N GLU A 370 9.58 -12.28 4.16
CA GLU A 370 9.48 -11.42 5.34
C GLU A 370 9.05 -9.99 4.97
N ASP A 371 9.50 -9.46 3.83
CA ASP A 371 8.98 -8.19 3.30
C ASP A 371 7.47 -8.31 3.00
N TRP A 372 7.03 -9.44 2.46
CA TRP A 372 5.60 -9.71 2.26
C TRP A 372 4.83 -9.71 3.58
N LYS A 373 5.32 -10.42 4.61
CA LYS A 373 4.69 -10.42 5.95
C LYS A 373 4.62 -9.01 6.54
N LYS A 374 5.67 -8.19 6.37
CA LYS A 374 5.69 -6.78 6.79
C LYS A 374 4.65 -5.96 6.03
N PHE A 375 4.52 -6.16 4.72
CA PHE A 375 3.47 -5.51 3.92
C PHE A 375 2.07 -5.87 4.42
N CYS A 376 1.80 -7.16 4.66
CA CYS A 376 0.54 -7.63 5.25
C CYS A 376 0.28 -6.97 6.61
N TYR A 377 1.28 -6.94 7.49
CA TYR A 377 1.15 -6.30 8.81
C TYR A 377 0.76 -4.83 8.71
N LEU A 378 1.43 -4.05 7.85
CA LEU A 378 1.18 -2.62 7.70
C LEU A 378 -0.24 -2.35 7.17
N VAL A 379 -0.65 -3.07 6.13
CA VAL A 379 -2.00 -2.95 5.56
C VAL A 379 -3.07 -3.33 6.58
N ASN A 380 -2.89 -4.47 7.25
CA ASN A 380 -3.82 -4.95 8.28
C ASN A 380 -3.87 -4.03 9.51
N SER A 381 -2.81 -3.25 9.77
CA SER A 381 -2.76 -2.23 10.84
C SER A 381 -3.33 -0.86 10.44
N GLY A 382 -3.88 -0.73 9.23
CA GLY A 382 -4.59 0.47 8.78
C GLY A 382 -3.92 1.25 7.66
N GLN A 383 -2.68 0.93 7.27
CA GLN A 383 -2.01 1.58 6.13
C GLN A 383 -2.47 0.99 4.79
N LYS A 384 -3.75 1.15 4.46
CA LYS A 384 -4.41 0.45 3.35
C LYS A 384 -3.94 0.88 1.95
N GLY A 385 -3.43 2.11 1.83
CA GLY A 385 -3.05 2.75 0.56
C GLY A 385 -1.60 2.54 0.13
N ILE A 386 -0.85 1.62 0.75
CA ILE A 386 0.56 1.35 0.38
C ILE A 386 0.63 0.89 -1.07
N ASN A 387 1.48 1.50 -1.90
CA ASN A 387 1.80 0.97 -3.22
C ASN A 387 2.97 0.00 -3.13
N ALA A 388 2.75 -1.27 -3.47
CA ALA A 388 3.77 -2.31 -3.36
C ALA A 388 4.25 -2.81 -4.73
N LYS A 389 5.54 -3.10 -4.85
CA LYS A 389 6.13 -3.72 -6.04
C LYS A 389 6.96 -4.95 -5.67
N LEU A 390 6.67 -6.08 -6.31
CA LEU A 390 7.44 -7.30 -6.17
C LEU A 390 8.69 -7.24 -7.06
N LEU A 391 9.86 -7.51 -6.51
CA LEU A 391 11.14 -7.45 -7.25
C LEU A 391 11.67 -8.83 -7.63
N GLN A 392 11.33 -9.86 -6.84
CA GLN A 392 11.75 -11.24 -7.03
C GLN A 392 10.56 -12.18 -6.87
N ASP A 393 10.67 -13.39 -7.42
CA ASP A 393 9.73 -14.46 -7.10
C ASP A 393 9.93 -14.86 -5.63
N ILE A 394 8.84 -15.09 -4.88
CA ILE A 394 8.90 -15.41 -3.45
C ILE A 394 8.08 -16.66 -3.10
N TYR A 395 8.58 -17.46 -2.15
CA TYR A 395 7.87 -18.61 -1.59
C TYR A 395 7.41 -18.30 -0.17
N LEU A 396 6.09 -18.27 0.05
CA LEU A 396 5.49 -18.04 1.37
C LEU A 396 5.36 -19.35 2.19
N GLY A 397 5.54 -20.50 1.54
CA GLY A 397 5.34 -21.80 2.17
C GLY A 397 3.93 -21.99 2.69
N ASN A 398 3.84 -22.56 3.90
CA ASN A 398 2.58 -22.87 4.56
C ASN A 398 2.09 -21.74 5.48
N ASP A 399 2.86 -20.65 5.61
CA ASP A 399 2.50 -19.49 6.42
C ASP A 399 1.40 -18.69 5.70
N ILE A 400 0.18 -18.70 6.25
CA ILE A 400 -0.95 -17.94 5.71
C ILE A 400 -0.76 -16.45 6.02
N ALA A 401 -0.15 -15.72 5.10
CA ALA A 401 0.09 -14.29 5.19
C ALA A 401 -0.72 -13.55 4.12
N MET A 402 -1.93 -13.12 4.47
CA MET A 402 -2.85 -12.45 3.55
C MET A 402 -2.84 -10.92 3.73
N VAL A 403 -2.95 -10.20 2.61
CA VAL A 403 -3.14 -8.74 2.57
C VAL A 403 -4.63 -8.44 2.72
N GLY A 404 -5.08 -7.72 3.75
CA GLY A 404 -6.52 -7.65 4.06
C GLY A 404 -7.00 -6.38 4.77
N ASN A 405 -8.29 -6.38 5.15
CA ASN A 405 -9.03 -5.25 5.73
C ASN A 405 -9.15 -4.00 4.83
N ASN A 406 -9.43 -4.21 3.53
CA ASN A 406 -9.72 -3.20 2.51
C ASN A 406 -8.45 -2.53 1.96
N TYR A 407 -7.50 -3.34 1.46
CA TYR A 407 -6.34 -2.82 0.74
C TYR A 407 -6.79 -1.99 -0.47
N SER A 408 -6.25 -0.77 -0.59
CA SER A 408 -6.66 0.24 -1.58
C SER A 408 -5.50 0.78 -2.41
N GLY A 409 -4.28 0.28 -2.19
CA GLY A 409 -3.09 0.66 -2.96
C GLY A 409 -2.98 -0.02 -4.32
N THR A 410 -1.89 0.28 -5.04
CA THR A 410 -1.47 -0.44 -6.26
C THR A 410 -0.46 -1.51 -5.92
N PHE A 411 -0.72 -2.76 -6.31
CA PHE A 411 0.24 -3.86 -6.25
C PHE A 411 0.75 -4.21 -7.65
N ASP A 412 2.04 -4.01 -7.90
CA ASP A 412 2.73 -4.40 -9.14
C ASP A 412 3.56 -5.67 -8.91
N GLY A 413 3.07 -6.80 -9.41
CA GLY A 413 3.79 -8.07 -9.39
C GLY A 413 5.02 -8.09 -10.29
N ASN A 414 5.22 -7.12 -11.18
CA ASN A 414 6.42 -6.98 -12.01
C ASN A 414 6.79 -8.26 -12.80
N ASN A 415 5.77 -9.01 -13.25
CA ASN A 415 5.90 -10.33 -13.91
C ASN A 415 6.59 -11.40 -13.06
N ARG A 416 6.51 -11.27 -11.73
CA ARG A 416 7.01 -12.21 -10.73
C ARG A 416 5.89 -13.10 -10.19
N THR A 417 6.32 -14.22 -9.60
CA THR A 417 5.44 -15.25 -9.04
C THR A 417 5.52 -15.27 -7.51
N ILE A 418 4.36 -15.33 -6.87
CA ILE A 418 4.23 -15.66 -5.45
C ILE A 418 3.76 -17.10 -5.35
N TYR A 419 4.55 -17.91 -4.65
CA TYR A 419 4.29 -19.32 -4.43
C TYR A 419 3.78 -19.56 -3.01
N PHE A 420 2.76 -20.41 -2.83
CA PHE A 420 2.22 -20.76 -1.51
C PHE A 420 1.49 -22.11 -1.52
N ASP A 421 1.53 -22.80 -0.38
CA ASP A 421 0.89 -24.10 -0.17
C ASP A 421 0.10 -24.08 1.14
N TRP A 422 -1.18 -23.72 1.08
CA TRP A 422 -1.99 -23.47 2.28
C TRP A 422 -2.99 -24.61 2.53
N ASP A 423 -2.92 -25.25 3.70
CA ASP A 423 -3.93 -26.19 4.21
C ASP A 423 -4.56 -25.60 5.48
N THR A 424 -5.87 -25.35 5.47
CA THR A 424 -6.55 -24.62 6.55
C THR A 424 -8.02 -25.01 6.71
N ASN A 425 -8.62 -24.62 7.84
CA ASN A 425 -10.05 -24.73 8.07
C ASN A 425 -10.73 -23.36 8.20
N ALA A 426 -9.98 -22.27 7.99
CA ALA A 426 -10.48 -20.92 8.06
C ALA A 426 -11.23 -20.53 6.77
N ASP A 427 -12.21 -19.65 6.94
CA ASP A 427 -12.94 -18.99 5.87
C ASP A 427 -12.11 -17.83 5.28
N ASP A 428 -12.50 -17.35 4.10
CA ASP A 428 -11.98 -16.15 3.44
C ASP A 428 -10.49 -16.25 3.07
N ILE A 429 -10.11 -17.26 2.29
CA ILE A 429 -8.69 -17.59 2.01
C ILE A 429 -8.29 -17.18 0.59
N ALA A 430 -7.40 -16.19 0.50
CA ALA A 430 -6.75 -15.77 -0.74
C ALA A 430 -5.50 -14.93 -0.43
N LEU A 431 -4.63 -14.70 -1.41
CA LEU A 431 -3.45 -13.84 -1.23
C LEU A 431 -3.83 -12.42 -0.78
N PHE A 432 -4.92 -11.88 -1.34
CA PHE A 432 -5.56 -10.65 -0.91
C PHE A 432 -6.93 -10.97 -0.31
N LYS A 433 -7.07 -10.88 1.01
CA LYS A 433 -8.32 -11.19 1.72
C LYS A 433 -9.44 -10.22 1.32
N LYS A 434 -9.24 -8.91 1.49
CA LYS A 434 -10.24 -7.89 1.14
C LYS A 434 -9.59 -6.68 0.48
N VAL A 435 -10.11 -6.28 -0.67
CA VAL A 435 -9.66 -5.10 -1.42
C VAL A 435 -10.78 -4.09 -1.59
N ASP A 436 -10.43 -2.80 -1.61
CA ASP A 436 -11.35 -1.70 -1.83
C ASP A 436 -10.70 -0.61 -2.69
N GLY A 437 -11.07 -0.53 -3.97
CA GLY A 437 -10.50 0.47 -4.87
C GLY A 437 -9.07 0.17 -5.35
N THR A 438 -8.66 -1.11 -5.41
CA THR A 438 -7.26 -1.50 -5.66
C THR A 438 -6.91 -1.63 -7.15
N THR A 439 -5.62 -1.52 -7.47
CA THR A 439 -5.06 -2.00 -8.75
C THR A 439 -4.04 -3.12 -8.48
N ILE A 440 -4.26 -4.31 -9.05
CA ILE A 440 -3.29 -5.41 -9.01
C ILE A 440 -2.86 -5.70 -10.45
N LYS A 441 -1.55 -5.66 -10.72
CA LYS A 441 -1.05 -5.90 -12.07
C LYS A 441 0.17 -6.81 -12.13
N ASN A 442 0.34 -7.52 -13.25
CA ASN A 442 1.55 -8.28 -13.60
C ASN A 442 1.95 -9.31 -12.53
N LEU A 443 0.99 -9.93 -11.85
CA LEU A 443 1.23 -10.85 -10.74
C LEU A 443 0.84 -12.27 -11.11
N ARG A 444 1.70 -13.24 -10.77
CA ARG A 444 1.39 -14.67 -10.88
C ARG A 444 1.28 -15.28 -9.49
N THR A 445 0.25 -16.10 -9.27
CA THR A 445 0.12 -16.93 -8.07
C THR A 445 0.22 -18.40 -8.46
N GLU A 446 0.99 -19.18 -7.69
CA GLU A 446 1.22 -20.60 -7.97
C GLU A 446 1.29 -21.42 -6.69
N GLY A 447 0.77 -22.65 -6.73
CA GLY A 447 0.81 -23.59 -5.61
C GLY A 447 -0.55 -24.17 -5.28
N THR A 448 -0.85 -24.37 -4.01
CA THR A 448 -2.05 -25.09 -3.56
C THR A 448 -2.81 -24.35 -2.47
N ILE A 449 -4.14 -24.45 -2.51
CA ILE A 449 -5.01 -24.12 -1.37
C ILE A 449 -5.93 -25.32 -1.13
N LYS A 450 -5.84 -25.91 0.06
CA LYS A 450 -6.80 -26.88 0.57
C LYS A 450 -7.52 -26.27 1.76
N SER A 451 -8.85 -26.18 1.69
CA SER A 451 -9.61 -25.58 2.79
C SER A 451 -10.94 -26.25 3.05
N SER A 452 -11.26 -26.46 4.34
CA SER A 452 -12.61 -26.82 4.79
C SER A 452 -13.50 -25.60 5.10
N GLY A 453 -12.94 -24.39 5.00
CA GLY A 453 -13.66 -23.13 5.15
C GLY A 453 -14.42 -22.73 3.87
N HIS A 454 -15.31 -21.77 4.05
CA HIS A 454 -16.09 -21.14 2.98
C HIS A 454 -15.29 -19.97 2.37
N TYR A 455 -15.50 -19.70 1.08
CA TYR A 455 -14.85 -18.61 0.34
C TYR A 455 -13.33 -18.77 0.21
N VAL A 456 -12.90 -19.19 -0.98
CA VAL A 456 -11.48 -19.43 -1.28
C VAL A 456 -11.17 -18.94 -2.68
N ALA A 457 -10.06 -18.23 -2.86
CA ALA A 457 -9.66 -17.79 -4.17
C ALA A 457 -8.16 -17.84 -4.43
N GLY A 458 -7.81 -17.99 -5.71
CA GLY A 458 -6.41 -18.01 -6.15
C GLY A 458 -5.71 -16.65 -6.09
N LEU A 459 -6.46 -15.55 -5.93
CA LEU A 459 -5.89 -14.20 -5.83
C LEU A 459 -6.59 -13.31 -4.79
N ILE A 460 -7.90 -13.04 -4.93
CA ILE A 460 -8.65 -12.13 -4.04
C ILE A 460 -9.85 -12.84 -3.45
N ASP A 461 -10.09 -12.76 -2.16
CA ASP A 461 -11.30 -13.31 -1.60
C ASP A 461 -12.50 -12.37 -1.81
N GLU A 462 -12.49 -11.17 -1.21
CA GLU A 462 -13.57 -10.18 -1.37
C GLU A 462 -13.12 -8.88 -2.05
N ALA A 463 -13.94 -8.37 -2.98
CA ALA A 463 -13.71 -7.11 -3.68
C ALA A 463 -14.84 -6.08 -3.44
N TYR A 464 -14.43 -4.87 -3.03
CA TYR A 464 -15.25 -3.67 -2.80
C TYR A 464 -14.77 -2.50 -3.65
N GLY A 465 -15.61 -1.49 -3.91
CA GLY A 465 -15.19 -0.32 -4.68
C GLY A 465 -14.75 -0.65 -6.12
N SER A 466 -13.95 0.22 -6.74
CA SER A 466 -13.51 0.06 -8.14
C SER A 466 -12.14 -0.60 -8.25
N ASN A 467 -12.09 -1.86 -8.69
CA ASN A 467 -10.86 -2.64 -8.74
C ASN A 467 -10.42 -2.96 -10.17
N THR A 468 -9.13 -2.83 -10.44
CA THR A 468 -8.52 -3.21 -11.73
C THR A 468 -7.51 -4.34 -11.51
N ILE A 469 -7.74 -5.48 -12.15
CA ILE A 469 -6.84 -6.63 -12.15
C ILE A 469 -6.35 -6.81 -13.58
N SER A 470 -5.03 -6.72 -13.81
CA SER A 470 -4.48 -6.74 -15.17
C SER A 470 -3.18 -7.50 -15.32
N GLY A 471 -3.04 -8.33 -16.36
CA GLY A 471 -1.81 -9.09 -16.55
C GLY A 471 -1.56 -10.10 -15.42
N CYS A 472 -2.62 -10.62 -14.79
CA CYS A 472 -2.51 -11.54 -13.65
C CYS A 472 -2.80 -12.99 -14.02
N VAL A 473 -2.03 -13.91 -13.43
CA VAL A 473 -2.19 -15.37 -13.62
C VAL A 473 -2.47 -16.04 -12.28
N SER A 474 -3.50 -16.90 -12.24
CA SER A 474 -3.77 -17.81 -11.13
C SER A 474 -3.50 -19.24 -11.59
N ASN A 475 -2.38 -19.78 -11.11
CA ASN A 475 -1.95 -21.17 -11.24
C ASN A 475 -2.06 -21.90 -9.90
N VAL A 476 -3.12 -21.62 -9.15
CA VAL A 476 -3.35 -22.17 -7.81
C VAL A 476 -4.31 -23.34 -7.91
N ASN A 477 -3.91 -24.50 -7.38
CA ASN A 477 -4.77 -25.67 -7.29
C ASN A 477 -5.59 -25.59 -6.00
N ILE A 478 -6.88 -25.29 -6.15
CA ILE A 478 -7.83 -25.15 -5.05
C ILE A 478 -8.57 -26.48 -4.85
N THR A 479 -8.52 -27.02 -3.63
CA THR A 479 -9.29 -28.19 -3.18
C THR A 479 -10.15 -27.80 -1.98
N SER A 480 -11.45 -27.61 -2.19
CA SER A 480 -12.39 -27.40 -1.10
C SER A 480 -12.84 -28.72 -0.49
N THR A 481 -12.79 -28.82 0.84
CA THR A 481 -13.39 -29.93 1.61
C THR A 481 -14.67 -29.50 2.33
N TYR A 482 -15.18 -28.29 2.04
CA TYR A 482 -16.38 -27.73 2.63
C TYR A 482 -17.62 -28.61 2.40
N ASP A 483 -18.39 -28.90 3.45
CA ASP A 483 -19.53 -29.83 3.44
C ASP A 483 -20.79 -29.30 4.18
N LYS A 484 -20.77 -28.03 4.60
CA LYS A 484 -21.80 -27.48 5.49
C LYS A 484 -23.04 -26.98 4.72
N SER A 485 -22.87 -26.34 3.55
CA SER A 485 -23.96 -25.80 2.72
C SER A 485 -23.78 -26.09 1.21
N ASP A 486 -24.82 -25.85 0.41
CA ASP A 486 -24.83 -26.05 -1.05
C ASP A 486 -24.03 -24.95 -1.79
N GLY A 487 -22.71 -24.97 -1.62
CA GLY A 487 -21.77 -24.02 -2.20
C GLY A 487 -20.51 -23.89 -1.36
N CYS A 488 -19.31 -24.17 -1.87
CA CYS A 488 -18.07 -23.84 -1.13
C CYS A 488 -17.58 -22.41 -1.37
N GLY A 489 -18.00 -21.80 -2.48
CA GLY A 489 -17.63 -20.45 -2.85
C GLY A 489 -16.18 -20.28 -3.31
N ALA A 490 -15.65 -21.26 -4.04
CA ALA A 490 -14.28 -21.19 -4.55
C ALA A 490 -14.22 -20.46 -5.91
N GLY A 491 -13.30 -19.50 -6.06
CA GLY A 491 -13.08 -18.74 -7.30
C GLY A 491 -11.64 -18.81 -7.81
N GLY A 492 -11.43 -19.00 -9.11
CA GLY A 492 -10.07 -19.05 -9.68
C GLY A 492 -9.27 -17.76 -9.50
N MET A 493 -9.94 -16.61 -9.57
CA MET A 493 -9.38 -15.27 -9.30
C MET A 493 -10.03 -14.61 -8.08
N ILE A 494 -11.36 -14.55 -8.05
CA ILE A 494 -12.12 -13.86 -6.99
C ILE A 494 -13.24 -14.74 -6.43
N SER A 495 -13.37 -14.79 -5.11
CA SER A 495 -14.49 -15.49 -4.47
C SER A 495 -15.78 -14.66 -4.51
N TYR A 496 -15.74 -13.42 -4.01
CA TYR A 496 -16.92 -12.57 -3.85
C TYR A 496 -16.71 -11.13 -4.33
N ILE A 497 -17.64 -10.62 -5.14
CA ILE A 497 -17.71 -9.20 -5.56
C ILE A 497 -18.94 -8.56 -4.90
N ALA A 498 -18.71 -7.56 -4.04
CA ALA A 498 -19.75 -6.85 -3.30
C ALA A 498 -20.66 -5.99 -4.20
N SER A 499 -21.83 -5.59 -3.68
CA SER A 499 -22.83 -4.83 -4.45
C SER A 499 -22.36 -3.44 -4.91
N ASN A 500 -21.51 -2.78 -4.13
CA ASN A 500 -20.90 -1.49 -4.48
C ASN A 500 -19.64 -1.63 -5.36
N ALA A 501 -19.23 -2.86 -5.70
CA ALA A 501 -17.97 -3.10 -6.37
C ALA A 501 -18.09 -3.07 -7.90
N HIS A 502 -17.03 -2.57 -8.54
CA HIS A 502 -16.84 -2.55 -9.99
C HIS A 502 -15.50 -3.18 -10.30
N VAL A 503 -15.49 -4.41 -10.80
CA VAL A 503 -14.25 -5.16 -11.06
C VAL A 503 -13.98 -5.23 -12.56
N THR A 504 -12.76 -4.88 -12.95
CA THR A 504 -12.28 -5.00 -14.33
C THR A 504 -11.08 -5.94 -14.41
N PHE A 505 -11.20 -7.00 -15.21
CA PHE A 505 -10.09 -7.88 -15.59
C PHE A 505 -9.62 -7.56 -17.01
N LYS A 506 -8.30 -7.48 -17.19
CA LYS A 506 -7.65 -7.32 -18.50
C LYS A 506 -6.47 -8.26 -18.60
N ASP A 507 -6.41 -9.08 -19.65
CA ASP A 507 -5.27 -9.98 -19.86
C ASP A 507 -5.00 -10.87 -18.64
N CYS A 508 -6.02 -11.62 -18.21
CA CYS A 508 -5.93 -12.50 -17.05
C CYS A 508 -6.13 -13.96 -17.42
N LEU A 509 -5.41 -14.84 -16.73
CA LEU A 509 -5.40 -16.28 -16.97
C LEU A 509 -5.64 -17.06 -15.68
N VAL A 510 -6.62 -17.95 -15.69
CA VAL A 510 -6.76 -19.00 -14.66
C VAL A 510 -6.40 -20.33 -15.28
N LYS A 511 -5.39 -21.01 -14.74
CA LYS A 511 -4.96 -22.34 -15.21
C LYS A 511 -4.85 -23.40 -14.11
N GLY A 512 -4.91 -23.01 -12.84
CA GLY A 512 -4.99 -23.97 -11.72
C GLY A 512 -6.30 -24.76 -11.69
N SER A 513 -6.30 -25.91 -11.02
CA SER A 513 -7.52 -26.73 -10.85
C SER A 513 -8.40 -26.21 -9.72
N ILE A 514 -9.73 -26.24 -9.86
CA ILE A 514 -10.68 -25.86 -8.82
C ILE A 514 -11.60 -27.04 -8.55
N ASN A 515 -11.32 -27.78 -7.48
CA ASN A 515 -12.03 -29.02 -7.15
C ASN A 515 -12.63 -28.98 -5.75
N ALA A 516 -13.65 -29.81 -5.53
CA ALA A 516 -14.18 -30.08 -4.21
C ALA A 516 -14.33 -31.59 -3.95
N THR A 517 -14.13 -32.01 -2.70
CA THR A 517 -14.22 -33.43 -2.31
C THR A 517 -15.62 -33.85 -1.88
N SER A 518 -16.46 -32.92 -1.41
CA SER A 518 -17.84 -33.19 -0.98
C SER A 518 -18.85 -32.84 -2.07
N GLU A 519 -20.00 -33.54 -2.12
CA GLU A 519 -21.07 -33.23 -3.08
C GLU A 519 -21.64 -31.81 -2.91
N LYS A 520 -21.68 -31.32 -1.67
CA LYS A 520 -22.11 -29.97 -1.35
C LYS A 520 -21.09 -28.91 -1.80
N GLY A 521 -19.80 -29.19 -1.65
CA GLY A 521 -18.70 -28.31 -2.05
C GLY A 521 -18.48 -28.26 -3.56
N LYS A 522 -18.87 -29.31 -4.31
CA LYS A 522 -18.85 -29.29 -5.79
C LYS A 522 -19.79 -28.23 -6.38
N LYS A 523 -20.76 -27.77 -5.60
CA LYS A 523 -21.59 -26.62 -5.94
C LYS A 523 -20.84 -25.34 -5.60
N GLY A 524 -21.09 -24.28 -6.36
CA GLY A 524 -20.52 -22.97 -6.08
C GLY A 524 -19.03 -22.85 -6.39
N LEU A 525 -18.62 -23.39 -7.54
CA LEU A 525 -17.28 -23.20 -8.12
C LEU A 525 -17.33 -22.14 -9.23
N GLY A 526 -16.44 -21.16 -9.16
CA GLY A 526 -16.25 -20.11 -10.15
C GLY A 526 -14.91 -20.26 -10.88
N GLY A 527 -14.93 -20.40 -12.22
CA GLY A 527 -13.71 -20.50 -13.02
C GLY A 527 -12.83 -19.25 -12.92
N PHE A 528 -13.44 -18.05 -12.91
CA PHE A 528 -12.78 -16.80 -12.54
C PHE A 528 -13.35 -16.25 -11.24
N VAL A 529 -14.66 -15.95 -11.23
CA VAL A 529 -15.36 -15.39 -10.08
C VAL A 529 -16.49 -16.33 -9.65
N TYR A 530 -16.59 -16.61 -8.35
CA TYR A 530 -17.73 -17.39 -7.83
C TYR A 530 -19.01 -16.54 -7.77
N LEU A 531 -19.08 -15.55 -6.88
CA LEU A 531 -20.29 -14.76 -6.65
C LEU A 531 -20.08 -13.28 -6.98
N LYS A 532 -20.99 -12.72 -7.80
CA LYS A 532 -20.99 -11.32 -8.23
C LYS A 532 -22.30 -10.60 -7.92
N ASN A 533 -22.28 -9.73 -6.90
CA ASN A 533 -23.37 -8.78 -6.62
C ASN A 533 -23.20 -7.44 -7.33
N GLY A 534 -21.96 -6.96 -7.50
CA GLY A 534 -21.63 -5.75 -8.24
C GLY A 534 -21.48 -5.96 -9.75
N THR A 535 -20.63 -5.17 -10.40
CA THR A 535 -20.32 -5.29 -11.83
C THR A 535 -18.96 -5.97 -12.05
N CYS A 536 -18.85 -6.71 -13.17
CA CYS A 536 -17.63 -7.41 -13.54
C CYS A 536 -17.47 -7.37 -15.06
N THR A 537 -16.35 -6.80 -15.52
CA THR A 537 -15.96 -6.73 -16.93
C THR A 537 -14.68 -7.50 -17.14
N LEU A 538 -14.67 -8.43 -18.09
CA LEU A 538 -13.49 -9.19 -18.47
C LEU A 538 -13.14 -8.91 -19.92
N THR A 539 -11.88 -8.58 -20.19
CA THR A 539 -11.36 -8.33 -21.54
C THR A 539 -10.10 -9.16 -21.76
N ASN A 540 -10.05 -9.90 -22.87
CA ASN A 540 -8.89 -10.72 -23.25
C ASN A 540 -8.51 -11.72 -22.14
N CYS A 541 -9.47 -12.49 -21.61
CA CYS A 541 -9.24 -13.41 -20.48
C CYS A 541 -9.42 -14.88 -20.89
N LEU A 542 -8.66 -15.77 -20.25
CA LEU A 542 -8.67 -17.21 -20.53
C LEU A 542 -8.87 -18.06 -19.26
N TYR A 543 -9.87 -18.95 -19.28
CA TYR A 543 -10.02 -20.03 -18.29
C TYR A 543 -9.54 -21.36 -18.89
N ALA A 544 -8.33 -21.78 -18.51
CA ALA A 544 -7.70 -23.03 -18.96
C ALA A 544 -7.68 -24.13 -17.87
N GLY A 545 -8.16 -23.81 -16.65
CA GLY A 545 -8.16 -24.73 -15.52
C GLY A 545 -9.08 -25.95 -15.69
N THR A 546 -8.89 -26.92 -14.79
CA THR A 546 -9.79 -28.07 -14.62
C THR A 546 -10.69 -27.87 -13.41
N ASN A 547 -11.84 -28.54 -13.37
CA ASN A 547 -12.76 -28.49 -12.24
C ASN A 547 -13.65 -29.74 -12.19
N ASN A 548 -14.31 -29.96 -11.06
CA ASN A 548 -15.32 -31.00 -10.88
C ASN A 548 -16.69 -30.43 -10.45
N ALA A 549 -17.05 -29.24 -10.96
CA ALA A 549 -18.24 -28.52 -10.55
C ALA A 549 -19.53 -29.33 -10.79
N ASP A 550 -20.33 -29.48 -9.74
CA ASP A 550 -21.74 -29.86 -9.85
C ASP A 550 -22.58 -28.58 -9.96
N ASN A 551 -23.25 -28.40 -11.09
CA ASN A 551 -24.10 -27.25 -11.35
C ASN A 551 -25.60 -27.55 -11.21
N SER A 552 -25.97 -28.63 -10.51
CA SER A 552 -27.37 -29.02 -10.24
C SER A 552 -28.20 -27.92 -9.56
N ASN A 553 -27.56 -27.02 -8.80
CA ASN A 553 -28.21 -25.89 -8.13
C ASN A 553 -28.00 -24.54 -8.82
N ASN A 554 -27.42 -24.54 -10.02
CA ASN A 554 -27.16 -23.35 -10.82
C ASN A 554 -26.28 -22.28 -10.12
N LYS A 555 -25.33 -22.70 -9.28
CA LYS A 555 -24.42 -21.80 -8.55
C LYS A 555 -22.98 -21.78 -9.05
N SER A 556 -22.64 -22.53 -10.10
CA SER A 556 -21.28 -22.59 -10.64
C SER A 556 -21.20 -21.89 -12.00
N TYR A 557 -20.12 -21.13 -12.24
CA TYR A 557 -19.99 -20.23 -13.40
C TYR A 557 -18.57 -20.23 -13.97
N THR A 558 -18.43 -20.24 -15.31
CA THR A 558 -17.12 -20.26 -15.96
C THR A 558 -16.37 -18.94 -15.75
N PHE A 559 -17.06 -17.80 -15.80
CA PHE A 559 -16.46 -16.49 -15.60
C PHE A 559 -16.99 -15.73 -14.38
N ALA A 560 -18.30 -15.56 -14.23
CA ALA A 560 -18.91 -14.94 -13.03
C ALA A 560 -20.43 -15.16 -13.00
N SER A 561 -21.06 -15.16 -11.81
CA SER A 561 -22.52 -15.15 -11.70
C SER A 561 -23.15 -13.86 -12.26
N GLY A 562 -24.46 -13.86 -12.54
CA GLY A 562 -25.23 -12.62 -12.77
C GLY A 562 -24.82 -11.78 -13.99
N ASN A 563 -24.58 -12.42 -15.14
CA ASN A 563 -24.30 -11.80 -16.45
C ASN A 563 -23.13 -10.79 -16.46
N PRO A 564 -21.86 -11.24 -16.38
CA PRO A 564 -20.71 -10.37 -16.56
C PRO A 564 -20.60 -9.85 -18.00
N THR A 565 -19.91 -8.71 -18.17
CA THR A 565 -19.52 -8.20 -19.49
C THR A 565 -18.26 -8.93 -19.97
N LEU A 566 -18.37 -9.70 -21.05
CA LEU A 566 -17.28 -10.52 -21.59
C LEU A 566 -16.85 -10.02 -22.96
N ASN A 567 -15.63 -9.51 -23.06
CA ASN A 567 -15.00 -9.08 -24.30
C ASN A 567 -13.82 -10.00 -24.60
N ASN A 568 -13.86 -10.72 -25.72
CA ASN A 568 -12.76 -11.59 -26.16
C ASN A 568 -12.30 -12.60 -25.07
N CYS A 569 -13.24 -13.31 -24.45
CA CYS A 569 -12.99 -14.25 -23.36
C CYS A 569 -13.20 -15.71 -23.80
N TYR A 570 -12.24 -16.59 -23.47
CA TYR A 570 -12.23 -17.99 -23.88
C TYR A 570 -12.11 -18.97 -22.71
N TYR A 571 -12.62 -20.18 -22.88
CA TYR A 571 -12.46 -21.25 -21.90
C TYR A 571 -12.20 -22.61 -22.55
N LEU A 572 -11.45 -23.49 -21.89
CA LEU A 572 -11.27 -24.88 -22.33
C LEU A 572 -12.43 -25.76 -21.82
N ASN A 573 -12.51 -25.88 -20.49
CA ASN A 573 -13.56 -26.63 -19.79
C ASN A 573 -14.52 -25.62 -19.18
N ALA A 574 -15.83 -25.88 -19.24
CA ALA A 574 -16.78 -25.03 -18.50
C ALA A 574 -16.66 -25.32 -17.00
N CYS A 575 -16.81 -24.30 -16.16
CA CYS A 575 -17.03 -24.45 -14.72
C CYS A 575 -18.51 -24.16 -14.46
N GLY A 576 -19.36 -25.19 -14.45
CA GLY A 576 -20.81 -25.01 -14.41
C GLY A 576 -21.36 -24.31 -15.65
N ASN A 577 -21.98 -23.13 -15.48
CA ASN A 577 -22.58 -22.39 -16.59
C ASN A 577 -21.54 -21.92 -17.62
N LYS A 578 -21.82 -22.20 -18.89
CA LYS A 578 -20.99 -21.82 -20.04
C LYS A 578 -21.08 -20.32 -20.27
N GLN A 579 -19.93 -19.65 -20.28
CA GLN A 579 -19.82 -18.20 -20.48
C GLN A 579 -18.57 -17.92 -21.31
N GLY A 580 -18.64 -17.02 -22.29
CA GLY A 580 -17.56 -16.79 -23.26
C GLY A 580 -17.54 -17.82 -24.39
N LYS A 581 -16.43 -17.89 -25.15
CA LYS A 581 -16.26 -18.81 -26.27
C LYS A 581 -15.44 -20.03 -25.86
N GLN A 582 -15.92 -21.23 -26.16
CA GLN A 582 -15.15 -22.44 -25.89
C GLN A 582 -14.01 -22.57 -26.90
N ALA A 583 -12.79 -22.74 -26.42
CA ALA A 583 -11.62 -23.08 -27.22
C ALA A 583 -11.38 -24.60 -27.17
N THR A 584 -10.93 -25.17 -28.28
CA THR A 584 -10.48 -26.56 -28.31
C THR A 584 -9.04 -26.68 -27.80
N LEU A 585 -8.66 -27.88 -27.35
CA LEU A 585 -7.28 -28.16 -26.95
C LEU A 585 -6.27 -27.90 -28.08
N GLU A 586 -6.67 -28.13 -29.33
CA GLU A 586 -5.82 -27.87 -30.50
C GLU A 586 -5.57 -26.37 -30.71
N GLN A 587 -6.63 -25.55 -30.68
CA GLN A 587 -6.52 -24.09 -30.77
C GLN A 587 -5.69 -23.48 -29.63
N LEU A 588 -5.77 -24.08 -28.44
CA LEU A 588 -4.97 -23.64 -27.29
C LEU A 588 -3.51 -24.03 -27.43
N LYS A 589 -3.15 -25.06 -28.20
CA LYS A 589 -1.76 -25.52 -28.36
C LYS A 589 -1.05 -24.97 -29.60
N ASN A 590 -1.78 -24.41 -30.55
CA ASN A 590 -1.22 -24.01 -31.84
C ASN A 590 -0.90 -22.51 -31.95
N GLY A 591 -1.16 -21.70 -30.91
CA GLY A 591 -0.91 -20.26 -30.91
C GLY A 591 -2.10 -19.38 -31.36
N GLU A 592 -3.16 -19.97 -31.90
CA GLU A 592 -4.35 -19.24 -32.37
C GLU A 592 -5.00 -18.43 -31.24
N ILE A 593 -5.21 -19.03 -30.07
CA ILE A 593 -5.83 -18.34 -28.93
C ILE A 593 -4.94 -17.20 -28.41
N SER A 594 -3.61 -17.39 -28.38
CA SER A 594 -2.66 -16.32 -28.01
C SER A 594 -2.77 -15.12 -28.96
N LYS A 595 -2.89 -15.38 -30.26
CA LYS A 595 -3.12 -14.33 -31.27
C LYS A 595 -4.46 -13.63 -31.10
N ILE A 596 -5.52 -14.38 -30.83
CA ILE A 596 -6.86 -13.81 -30.61
C ILE A 596 -6.87 -12.94 -29.35
N LEU A 597 -6.26 -13.39 -28.25
CA LEU A 597 -6.21 -12.64 -26.98
C LEU A 597 -5.32 -11.41 -27.06
N GLN A 598 -4.29 -11.42 -27.92
CA GLN A 598 -3.52 -10.22 -28.26
C GLN A 598 -4.41 -9.14 -28.92
N ASP A 599 -5.52 -9.51 -29.56
CA ASP A 599 -6.58 -8.62 -30.07
C ASP A 599 -6.07 -7.52 -31.01
N ASN A 600 -5.13 -7.88 -31.90
CA ASN A 600 -4.45 -6.96 -32.83
C ASN A 600 -3.75 -5.76 -32.17
N ARG A 601 -3.59 -5.76 -30.84
CA ARG A 601 -2.82 -4.72 -30.13
C ARG A 601 -1.36 -4.85 -30.49
N THR A 602 -0.74 -3.72 -30.83
CA THR A 602 0.64 -3.68 -31.35
C THR A 602 1.63 -2.92 -30.46
N ASP A 603 1.15 -2.32 -29.37
CA ASP A 603 1.92 -1.48 -28.44
C ASP A 603 2.85 -2.29 -27.52
N ALA A 604 2.48 -3.53 -27.20
CA ALA A 604 3.26 -4.45 -26.39
C ALA A 604 2.90 -5.92 -26.70
N SER A 605 3.73 -6.86 -26.25
CA SER A 605 3.35 -8.27 -26.19
C SER A 605 2.61 -8.53 -24.88
N TYR A 606 1.35 -8.94 -24.95
CA TYR A 606 0.53 -9.26 -23.77
C TYR A 606 0.45 -10.77 -23.56
N TRP A 607 0.36 -11.52 -24.65
CA TRP A 607 0.26 -12.97 -24.66
C TRP A 607 1.46 -13.60 -25.37
N GLY A 608 1.88 -14.77 -24.90
CA GLY A 608 2.97 -15.54 -25.48
C GLY A 608 2.78 -17.02 -25.21
N GLN A 609 3.43 -17.87 -26.00
CA GLN A 609 3.16 -19.30 -25.90
C GLN A 609 4.31 -20.14 -26.43
N VAL A 610 4.68 -21.18 -25.69
CA VAL A 610 5.43 -22.30 -26.27
C VAL A 610 4.44 -23.14 -27.09
N LEU A 611 4.61 -23.22 -28.41
CA LEU A 611 3.73 -24.04 -29.25
C LEU A 611 3.74 -25.50 -28.78
N GLY A 612 2.55 -26.10 -28.67
CA GLY A 612 2.32 -27.42 -28.06
C GLY A 612 1.88 -27.36 -26.59
N GLU A 613 2.14 -26.25 -25.89
CA GLU A 613 1.73 -25.98 -24.51
C GLU A 613 0.53 -25.03 -24.43
N MET A 614 -0.01 -24.78 -23.23
CA MET A 614 -1.12 -23.83 -23.03
C MET A 614 -0.64 -22.37 -23.19
N PRO A 615 -1.52 -21.44 -23.63
CA PRO A 615 -1.19 -20.02 -23.65
C PRO A 615 -0.84 -19.48 -22.27
N ASP A 616 0.09 -18.53 -22.21
CA ASP A 616 0.41 -17.78 -21.00
C ASP A 616 0.51 -16.29 -21.31
N LEU A 617 0.57 -15.47 -20.27
CA LEU A 617 0.94 -14.07 -20.42
C LEU A 617 2.42 -13.98 -20.79
N TYR A 618 2.76 -13.00 -21.62
CA TYR A 618 4.12 -12.83 -22.13
C TYR A 618 5.13 -12.58 -20.99
N ARG A 619 6.33 -13.17 -21.13
CA ARG A 619 7.51 -12.88 -20.30
C ARG A 619 8.73 -12.74 -21.19
N GLU A 620 9.48 -11.66 -20.99
CA GLU A 620 10.75 -11.43 -21.67
C GLU A 620 11.76 -12.58 -21.41
N ALA A 621 11.76 -13.15 -20.21
CA ALA A 621 12.63 -14.28 -19.85
C ALA A 621 12.36 -15.56 -20.68
N ASP A 622 11.20 -15.65 -21.33
CA ASP A 622 10.77 -16.83 -22.08
C ASP A 622 11.08 -16.74 -23.58
N GLU A 623 11.53 -15.59 -24.10
CA GLU A 623 11.74 -15.37 -25.54
C GLU A 623 12.68 -16.38 -26.21
N ASN A 624 13.68 -16.85 -25.46
CA ASN A 624 14.66 -17.82 -25.95
C ASN A 624 14.20 -19.29 -25.82
N LYS A 625 13.02 -19.56 -25.25
CA LYS A 625 12.48 -20.91 -25.18
C LYS A 625 12.19 -21.42 -26.59
N ILE A 626 12.49 -22.71 -26.80
CA ILE A 626 12.20 -23.39 -28.07
C ILE A 626 10.70 -23.28 -28.37
N ASN A 627 10.35 -22.89 -29.59
CA ASN A 627 8.98 -22.73 -30.07
C ASN A 627 8.15 -21.68 -29.33
N TYR A 628 8.77 -20.75 -28.60
CA TYR A 628 8.05 -19.65 -27.98
C TYR A 628 7.67 -18.59 -29.02
N VAL A 629 6.38 -18.36 -29.19
CA VAL A 629 5.80 -17.33 -30.06
C VAL A 629 5.27 -16.17 -29.23
N PHE A 630 5.60 -14.95 -29.65
CA PHE A 630 5.14 -13.71 -29.02
C PHE A 630 5.05 -12.58 -30.04
N TYR A 631 4.35 -11.50 -29.70
CA TYR A 631 4.23 -10.34 -30.59
C TYR A 631 5.42 -9.40 -30.42
N TYR A 632 6.23 -9.26 -31.46
CA TYR A 632 7.42 -8.41 -31.44
C TYR A 632 7.11 -7.02 -32.01
N ARG A 633 6.86 -6.07 -31.11
CA ARG A 633 6.42 -4.70 -31.44
C ARG A 633 7.34 -3.95 -32.42
N VAL A 634 8.64 -4.23 -32.43
CA VAL A 634 9.61 -3.49 -33.25
C VAL A 634 9.44 -3.79 -34.74
N TYR A 635 9.06 -5.02 -35.10
CA TYR A 635 8.79 -5.43 -36.49
C TYR A 635 7.30 -5.64 -36.77
N GLU A 636 6.44 -5.27 -35.82
CA GLU A 636 4.98 -5.40 -35.92
C GLU A 636 4.52 -6.81 -36.36
N CYS A 637 5.20 -7.85 -35.89
CA CYS A 637 4.94 -9.23 -36.30
C CYS A 637 5.05 -10.20 -35.12
N TRP A 638 4.45 -11.38 -35.27
CA TRP A 638 4.75 -12.49 -34.37
C TRP A 638 6.14 -13.05 -34.66
N LYS A 639 6.86 -13.41 -33.60
CA LYS A 639 8.26 -13.84 -33.64
C LYS A 639 8.44 -15.14 -32.85
N CYS A 640 9.37 -15.97 -33.29
CA CYS A 640 9.95 -17.06 -32.52
C CYS A 640 11.48 -17.06 -32.71
N ASP A 641 12.28 -17.05 -31.65
CA ASP A 641 13.74 -17.03 -31.84
C ASP A 641 14.30 -18.37 -32.30
N ASN A 642 13.81 -19.47 -31.73
CA ASN A 642 14.25 -20.82 -32.06
C ASN A 642 13.06 -21.74 -32.31
N PHE A 643 12.64 -21.84 -33.57
CA PHE A 643 11.60 -22.76 -34.01
C PHE A 643 12.21 -24.13 -34.35
N ARG A 644 11.70 -25.18 -33.73
CA ARG A 644 12.18 -26.56 -33.88
C ARG A 644 11.03 -27.54 -34.06
N LEU A 645 11.08 -28.27 -35.16
CA LEU A 645 10.23 -29.41 -35.46
C LEU A 645 10.98 -30.72 -35.21
N THR A 646 10.25 -31.74 -34.76
CA THR A 646 10.74 -33.12 -34.59
C THR A 646 9.62 -34.10 -34.94
N ASP A 647 9.96 -35.31 -35.39
CA ASP A 647 8.94 -36.33 -35.71
C ASP A 647 8.25 -36.87 -34.44
N GLU A 648 8.91 -36.81 -33.29
CA GLU A 648 8.38 -37.28 -31.99
C GLU A 648 7.31 -36.35 -31.41
N LYS A 649 7.42 -35.04 -31.69
CA LYS A 649 6.50 -34.00 -31.19
C LYS A 649 5.92 -33.19 -32.34
N PRO A 650 4.86 -33.69 -33.01
CA PRO A 650 4.09 -32.91 -33.97
C PRO A 650 3.58 -31.61 -33.34
N LEU A 651 3.79 -30.49 -34.02
CA LEU A 651 3.38 -29.17 -33.56
C LEU A 651 2.42 -28.57 -34.57
N SER A 652 1.16 -28.32 -34.20
CA SER A 652 0.21 -27.59 -35.05
C SER A 652 0.51 -26.10 -35.00
N ILE A 653 0.35 -25.38 -36.13
CA ILE A 653 0.64 -23.95 -36.24
C ILE A 653 -0.65 -23.18 -36.58
N GLY A 654 -1.09 -22.32 -35.66
CA GLY A 654 -2.32 -21.54 -35.73
C GLY A 654 -2.12 -20.04 -36.02
N LEU A 655 -0.87 -19.57 -36.11
CA LEU A 655 -0.54 -18.20 -36.51
C LEU A 655 0.70 -18.13 -37.41
N ASP A 656 0.75 -17.09 -38.24
CA ASP A 656 1.94 -16.73 -38.99
C ASP A 656 2.96 -16.05 -38.07
N PHE A 657 4.24 -16.44 -38.13
CA PHE A 657 5.32 -15.79 -37.39
C PHE A 657 6.66 -15.89 -38.13
N THR A 658 7.58 -15.00 -37.78
CA THR A 658 8.97 -15.04 -38.27
C THR A 658 9.84 -15.79 -37.27
N ALA A 659 10.47 -16.88 -37.72
CA ALA A 659 11.46 -17.61 -36.95
C ALA A 659 12.85 -17.04 -37.22
N ASN A 660 13.58 -16.59 -36.19
CA ASN A 660 14.99 -16.18 -36.37
C ASN A 660 15.84 -17.38 -36.81
N LYS A 661 15.61 -18.54 -36.19
CA LYS A 661 16.15 -19.83 -36.61
C LYS A 661 15.03 -20.86 -36.67
N ALA A 662 14.91 -21.56 -37.80
CA ALA A 662 14.04 -22.73 -37.96
C ALA A 662 14.90 -23.98 -38.15
N THR A 663 14.58 -25.05 -37.42
CA THR A 663 15.26 -26.34 -37.51
C THR A 663 14.24 -27.47 -37.59
N TYR A 664 14.57 -28.50 -38.37
CA TYR A 664 13.82 -29.75 -38.36
C TYR A 664 14.80 -30.91 -38.25
N GLU A 665 14.80 -31.56 -37.09
CA GLU A 665 15.60 -32.75 -36.83
C GLU A 665 14.82 -34.00 -37.23
N ARG A 666 15.35 -34.72 -38.21
CA ARG A 666 14.78 -35.97 -38.74
C ARG A 666 15.88 -36.88 -39.27
N THR A 667 15.68 -38.19 -39.12
CA THR A 667 16.50 -39.23 -39.76
C THR A 667 16.01 -39.48 -41.20
N PHE A 668 16.93 -39.53 -42.16
CA PHE A 668 16.63 -39.67 -43.58
C PHE A 668 16.93 -41.07 -44.10
N SER A 669 16.04 -41.57 -44.96
CA SER A 669 16.06 -42.90 -45.56
C SER A 669 16.82 -42.87 -46.89
N ALA A 670 17.95 -43.59 -47.02
CA ALA A 670 18.67 -43.83 -48.28
C ALA A 670 18.73 -42.63 -49.29
N GLY A 671 19.01 -41.42 -48.80
CA GLY A 671 19.12 -40.21 -49.63
C GLY A 671 17.80 -39.60 -50.14
N LYS A 672 16.64 -40.06 -49.67
CA LYS A 672 15.30 -39.55 -50.04
C LYS A 672 14.43 -39.23 -48.82
N VAL A 673 13.58 -38.21 -48.94
CA VAL A 673 12.58 -37.90 -47.90
C VAL A 673 11.34 -37.23 -48.48
N THR A 674 10.16 -37.45 -47.88
CA THR A 674 8.98 -36.63 -48.15
C THR A 674 8.80 -35.56 -47.08
N VAL A 675 8.51 -34.32 -47.51
CA VAL A 675 8.31 -33.18 -46.61
C VAL A 675 7.04 -32.43 -46.97
N CYS A 676 6.40 -31.83 -45.97
CA CYS A 676 5.31 -30.88 -46.13
C CYS A 676 5.46 -29.87 -45.00
N LEU A 677 6.35 -28.89 -45.14
CA LEU A 677 6.80 -28.05 -44.02
C LEU A 677 5.85 -26.88 -43.78
N PRO A 678 5.71 -26.36 -42.54
CA PRO A 678 4.85 -25.21 -42.25
C PRO A 678 5.49 -23.86 -42.63
N TYR A 679 6.61 -23.87 -43.35
CA TYR A 679 7.33 -22.68 -43.77
C TYR A 679 7.88 -22.87 -45.18
N ASN A 680 8.19 -21.75 -45.81
CA ASN A 680 8.87 -21.79 -47.08
C ASN A 680 10.34 -22.20 -46.90
N LEU A 681 10.82 -23.18 -47.66
CA LEU A 681 12.18 -23.72 -47.54
C LEU A 681 13.03 -23.31 -48.77
N PRO A 682 14.09 -22.51 -48.60
CA PRO A 682 15.04 -22.21 -49.66
C PRO A 682 15.78 -23.47 -50.17
N VAL A 683 15.97 -23.59 -51.49
CA VAL A 683 16.48 -24.82 -52.15
C VAL A 683 18.00 -24.79 -52.42
N TRP A 684 18.65 -23.62 -52.41
CA TRP A 684 20.06 -23.28 -52.72
C TRP A 684 21.10 -24.42 -52.88
N GLY A 685 20.94 -25.29 -53.87
CA GLY A 685 21.94 -26.29 -54.30
C GLY A 685 22.25 -27.43 -53.30
N ARG A 686 21.46 -27.62 -52.23
CA ARG A 686 21.74 -28.62 -51.17
C ARG A 686 21.03 -29.97 -51.36
N PHE A 687 19.95 -29.98 -52.12
CA PHE A 687 19.15 -31.15 -52.46
C PHE A 687 18.35 -30.84 -53.73
N LYS A 688 17.85 -31.89 -54.39
CA LYS A 688 16.84 -31.74 -55.44
C LYS A 688 15.46 -31.93 -54.84
N ALA A 689 14.50 -31.12 -55.28
CA ALA A 689 13.13 -31.18 -54.83
C ALA A 689 12.19 -31.54 -55.97
N TYR A 690 11.18 -32.34 -55.67
CA TYR A 690 10.30 -32.94 -56.64
C TYR A 690 8.84 -32.74 -56.25
N LYS A 691 8.03 -32.32 -57.21
CA LYS A 691 6.57 -32.21 -57.10
C LYS A 691 5.88 -33.19 -58.03
N LEU A 692 4.61 -33.47 -57.76
CA LEU A 692 3.82 -34.35 -58.62
C LEU A 692 3.75 -33.76 -60.04
N LEU A 693 3.97 -34.58 -61.07
CA LEU A 693 3.81 -34.16 -62.46
C LEU A 693 2.30 -34.00 -62.78
N ASP A 694 1.91 -32.85 -63.34
CA ASP A 694 0.49 -32.53 -63.56
C ASP A 694 -0.21 -33.52 -64.53
N VAL A 695 0.54 -34.03 -65.52
CA VAL A 695 0.08 -35.04 -66.48
C VAL A 695 0.81 -36.34 -66.23
N GLN A 696 0.10 -37.38 -65.79
CA GLN A 696 0.68 -38.70 -65.53
C GLN A 696 0.77 -39.52 -66.83
N GLY A 697 1.82 -40.32 -66.98
CA GLY A 697 1.95 -41.26 -68.10
C GLY A 697 0.96 -42.44 -68.00
N TYR A 698 0.81 -43.23 -69.08
CA TYR A 698 -0.02 -44.43 -69.09
C TYR A 698 0.58 -45.55 -68.21
N GLY A 699 -0.19 -46.12 -67.27
CA GLY A 699 0.18 -47.33 -66.49
C GLY A 699 0.18 -47.17 -64.95
N ASN A 700 0.75 -48.15 -64.24
CA ASN A 700 0.88 -48.18 -62.77
C ASN A 700 2.12 -47.42 -62.25
N ALA A 701 2.39 -46.23 -62.79
CA ALA A 701 3.54 -45.42 -62.42
C ALA A 701 3.10 -44.01 -62.01
N ILE A 702 3.74 -43.47 -60.96
CA ILE A 702 3.58 -42.08 -60.54
C ILE A 702 4.85 -41.29 -60.90
N TYR A 703 4.64 -40.16 -61.56
CA TYR A 703 5.72 -39.32 -62.09
C TYR A 703 5.86 -38.06 -61.24
N PHE A 704 7.10 -37.78 -60.87
CA PHE A 704 7.52 -36.55 -60.22
C PHE A 704 8.42 -35.74 -61.16
N LYS A 705 8.27 -34.41 -61.11
CA LYS A 705 9.13 -33.47 -61.84
C LYS A 705 9.93 -32.61 -60.87
N GLU A 706 11.17 -32.31 -61.23
CA GLU A 706 12.00 -31.38 -60.47
C GLU A 706 11.34 -30.00 -60.33
N VAL A 707 11.47 -29.42 -59.14
CA VAL A 707 11.09 -28.06 -58.82
C VAL A 707 12.28 -27.15 -59.15
N LYS A 708 12.07 -26.22 -60.09
CA LYS A 708 13.08 -25.22 -60.48
C LYS A 708 12.94 -23.89 -59.72
N ASP A 709 11.99 -23.82 -58.80
CA ASP A 709 11.77 -22.65 -57.95
C ASP A 709 12.87 -22.59 -56.88
N ASP A 710 13.36 -21.40 -56.54
CA ASP A 710 14.39 -21.21 -55.51
C ASP A 710 13.90 -21.52 -54.08
N GLU A 711 12.60 -21.75 -53.93
CA GLU A 711 11.91 -21.92 -52.66
C GLU A 711 10.75 -22.93 -52.75
N LEU A 712 10.66 -23.84 -51.79
CA LEU A 712 9.53 -24.74 -51.61
C LEU A 712 8.45 -24.06 -50.77
N LYS A 713 7.20 -24.07 -51.21
CA LYS A 713 6.10 -23.40 -50.52
C LYS A 713 5.68 -24.16 -49.26
N ALA A 714 5.34 -23.41 -48.21
CA ALA A 714 4.74 -23.95 -47.00
C ALA A 714 3.49 -24.81 -47.31
N TYR A 715 3.27 -25.84 -46.50
CA TYR A 715 2.19 -26.82 -46.56
C TYR A 715 2.03 -27.56 -47.89
N ARG A 716 2.97 -27.44 -48.83
CA ARG A 716 2.95 -28.20 -50.07
C ARG A 716 3.82 -29.45 -49.96
N PRO A 717 3.35 -30.64 -50.37
CA PRO A 717 4.14 -31.86 -50.24
C PRO A 717 5.24 -31.94 -51.31
N TYR A 718 6.47 -32.28 -50.93
CA TYR A 718 7.61 -32.47 -51.83
C TYR A 718 8.34 -33.78 -51.52
N LEU A 719 8.92 -34.38 -52.56
CA LEU A 719 9.92 -35.44 -52.43
C LEU A 719 11.30 -34.80 -52.61
N LEU A 720 12.20 -34.96 -51.65
CA LEU A 720 13.55 -34.43 -51.70
C LEU A 720 14.55 -35.57 -51.89
N THR A 721 15.60 -35.34 -52.69
CA THR A 721 16.72 -36.26 -52.84
C THR A 721 18.04 -35.53 -52.62
N THR A 722 19.00 -36.16 -51.94
CA THR A 722 20.33 -35.59 -51.72
C THR A 722 21.39 -36.67 -51.60
N ASP A 723 22.61 -36.35 -52.04
CA ASP A 723 23.80 -37.19 -51.91
C ASP A 723 24.59 -36.88 -50.62
N GLY A 724 24.15 -35.89 -49.84
CA GLY A 724 24.78 -35.45 -48.58
C GLY A 724 23.78 -35.26 -47.43
N THR A 725 24.18 -34.57 -46.36
CA THR A 725 23.29 -34.31 -45.22
C THR A 725 22.23 -33.27 -45.59
N LEU A 726 20.96 -33.68 -45.56
CA LEU A 726 19.84 -32.77 -45.82
C LEU A 726 19.69 -31.73 -44.70
N GLN A 727 19.61 -30.45 -45.07
CA GLN A 727 19.40 -29.33 -44.14
C GLN A 727 18.01 -28.75 -44.35
N LEU A 728 17.07 -29.11 -43.47
CA LEU A 728 15.71 -28.55 -43.42
C LEU A 728 15.66 -27.36 -42.45
N SER A 729 16.72 -26.55 -42.42
CA SER A 729 16.88 -25.45 -41.49
C SER A 729 17.21 -24.16 -42.23
N GLY A 730 16.84 -23.03 -41.63
CA GLY A 730 17.14 -21.70 -42.17
C GLY A 730 17.06 -20.61 -41.11
N GLU A 731 17.45 -19.41 -41.51
CA GLU A 731 17.35 -18.20 -40.71
C GLU A 731 16.31 -17.25 -41.29
N HIS A 732 15.66 -16.44 -40.44
CA HIS A 732 14.62 -15.49 -40.84
C HIS A 732 13.47 -16.13 -41.65
N ILE A 733 13.06 -17.34 -41.25
CA ILE A 733 12.07 -18.16 -41.95
C ILE A 733 10.65 -17.72 -41.60
N GLN A 734 9.83 -17.50 -42.62
CA GLN A 734 8.40 -17.21 -42.45
C GLN A 734 7.61 -18.52 -42.26
N VAL A 735 7.18 -18.76 -41.02
CA VAL A 735 6.28 -19.88 -40.68
C VAL A 735 4.84 -19.42 -40.85
N LYS A 736 4.01 -20.28 -41.45
CA LYS A 736 2.63 -19.98 -41.80
C LYS A 736 1.67 -20.75 -40.92
N ALA A 737 0.55 -20.12 -40.58
CA ALA A 737 -0.62 -20.80 -40.02
C ALA A 737 -1.15 -21.80 -41.04
N TYR A 738 -1.60 -22.94 -40.54
CA TYR A 738 -2.17 -23.99 -41.39
C TYR A 738 -3.45 -23.52 -42.10
N LYS A 739 -3.53 -23.79 -43.41
CA LYS A 739 -4.71 -23.63 -44.27
C LYS A 739 -4.90 -24.90 -45.10
N THR A 740 -6.15 -25.31 -45.32
CA THR A 740 -6.48 -26.64 -45.87
C THR A 740 -6.05 -26.88 -47.32
N ASP A 741 -5.87 -25.83 -48.12
CA ASP A 741 -5.88 -25.95 -49.58
C ASP A 741 -4.52 -26.40 -50.18
N ASP A 742 -3.44 -26.36 -49.40
CA ASP A 742 -2.07 -26.57 -49.92
C ASP A 742 -1.53 -28.01 -49.72
N LEU A 743 -2.19 -28.83 -48.90
CA LEU A 743 -1.68 -30.16 -48.52
C LEU A 743 -1.73 -31.21 -49.64
N LYS A 744 -2.43 -30.94 -50.75
CA LYS A 744 -2.71 -31.97 -51.75
C LYS A 744 -2.31 -31.53 -53.14
N GLN A 745 -1.47 -32.33 -53.78
CA GLN A 745 -1.24 -32.27 -55.22
C GLN A 745 -1.95 -33.45 -55.88
N THR A 746 -2.78 -33.18 -56.89
CA THR A 746 -3.55 -34.21 -57.60
C THR A 746 -3.15 -34.23 -59.07
N ALA A 747 -2.94 -35.43 -59.63
CA ALA A 747 -2.69 -35.62 -61.04
C ALA A 747 -3.43 -36.88 -61.52
N GLY A 748 -4.55 -36.67 -62.22
CA GLY A 748 -5.48 -37.75 -62.58
C GLY A 748 -6.00 -38.48 -61.33
N ALA A 749 -5.78 -39.79 -61.27
CA ALA A 749 -6.21 -40.64 -60.17
C ALA A 749 -5.22 -40.73 -58.99
N PHE A 750 -4.04 -40.11 -59.11
CA PHE A 750 -3.01 -40.10 -58.09
C PHE A 750 -3.07 -38.82 -57.27
N SER A 751 -2.71 -38.91 -55.99
CA SER A 751 -2.50 -37.73 -55.15
C SER A 751 -1.22 -37.87 -54.34
N PHE A 752 -0.51 -36.75 -54.18
CA PHE A 752 0.57 -36.61 -53.22
C PHE A 752 0.06 -35.72 -52.10
N ILE A 753 -0.04 -36.28 -50.90
CA ILE A 753 -0.78 -35.72 -49.77
C ILE A 753 0.18 -35.50 -48.62
N GLY A 754 0.31 -34.25 -48.18
CA GLY A 754 1.06 -33.84 -47.01
C GLY A 754 0.32 -34.16 -45.71
N THR A 755 1.07 -34.25 -44.61
CA THR A 755 0.55 -34.47 -43.26
C THR A 755 0.88 -33.27 -42.38
N VAL A 756 -0.07 -32.83 -41.54
CA VAL A 756 0.15 -31.78 -40.50
C VAL A 756 0.02 -32.32 -39.08
N ALA A 757 -0.53 -33.53 -38.96
CA ALA A 757 -0.59 -34.35 -37.76
C ALA A 757 -0.21 -35.79 -38.14
N ASN A 758 0.05 -36.63 -37.14
CA ASN A 758 0.35 -38.04 -37.37
C ASN A 758 -0.87 -38.74 -38.02
N VAL A 759 -0.63 -39.49 -39.09
CA VAL A 759 -1.64 -40.34 -39.72
C VAL A 759 -1.39 -41.78 -39.29
N ASN A 760 -2.36 -42.38 -38.59
CA ASN A 760 -2.23 -43.77 -38.17
C ASN A 760 -2.28 -44.73 -39.37
N ASN A 761 -1.71 -45.93 -39.18
CA ASN A 761 -1.57 -46.91 -40.25
C ASN A 761 -2.92 -47.31 -40.88
N ALA A 762 -3.98 -47.42 -40.09
CA ALA A 762 -5.31 -47.80 -40.55
C ALA A 762 -5.91 -46.74 -41.50
N THR A 763 -5.79 -45.46 -41.16
CA THR A 763 -6.22 -44.34 -42.00
C THR A 763 -5.41 -44.30 -43.29
N ALA A 764 -4.10 -44.51 -43.22
CA ALA A 764 -3.23 -44.56 -44.39
C ALA A 764 -3.57 -45.77 -45.30
N ALA A 765 -3.79 -46.96 -44.74
CA ALA A 765 -4.22 -48.15 -45.48
C ALA A 765 -5.58 -47.94 -46.16
N ALA A 766 -6.55 -47.34 -45.47
CA ALA A 766 -7.88 -47.05 -46.01
C ALA A 766 -7.83 -46.04 -47.17
N ALA A 767 -6.85 -45.13 -47.15
CA ALA A 767 -6.56 -44.19 -48.23
C ALA A 767 -5.80 -44.82 -49.41
N ASN A 768 -5.48 -46.13 -49.36
CA ASN A 768 -4.64 -46.83 -50.33
C ASN A 768 -3.28 -46.12 -50.49
N ALA A 769 -2.68 -45.75 -49.34
CA ALA A 769 -1.45 -44.98 -49.28
C ALA A 769 -0.21 -45.81 -49.58
N TYR A 770 0.80 -45.14 -50.14
CA TYR A 770 2.17 -45.59 -50.30
C TYR A 770 3.08 -44.60 -49.59
N ILE A 771 3.95 -45.08 -48.71
CA ILE A 771 4.83 -44.26 -47.87
C ILE A 771 6.29 -44.61 -48.15
N LEU A 772 7.15 -43.60 -48.15
CA LEU A 772 8.59 -43.77 -48.29
C LEU A 772 9.16 -44.44 -47.04
N GLN A 773 9.86 -45.57 -47.22
CA GLN A 773 10.50 -46.34 -46.16
C GLN A 773 12.03 -46.17 -46.19
N ASP A 774 12.70 -46.75 -45.19
CA ASP A 774 14.15 -46.68 -44.99
C ASP A 774 14.99 -47.25 -46.14
N ASP A 775 14.41 -48.12 -46.96
CA ASP A 775 15.05 -48.65 -48.17
C ASP A 775 15.02 -47.69 -49.38
N GLY A 776 14.50 -46.47 -49.19
CA GLY A 776 14.41 -45.44 -50.21
C GLY A 776 13.31 -45.69 -51.26
N LYS A 777 12.40 -46.64 -50.99
CA LYS A 777 11.26 -46.97 -51.86
C LYS A 777 9.94 -46.66 -51.17
N PHE A 778 8.90 -46.48 -51.98
CA PHE A 778 7.55 -46.33 -51.45
C PHE A 778 6.87 -47.67 -51.34
N HIS A 779 6.43 -48.00 -50.14
CA HIS A 779 5.75 -49.26 -49.83
C HIS A 779 4.27 -49.02 -49.63
N LYS A 780 3.46 -49.97 -50.09
CA LYS A 780 2.03 -49.95 -49.84
C LYS A 780 1.79 -50.12 -48.35
N VAL A 781 0.93 -49.27 -47.81
CA VAL A 781 0.49 -49.40 -46.42
C VAL A 781 -0.54 -50.53 -46.33
N THR A 782 -0.27 -51.54 -45.50
CA THR A 782 -1.21 -52.62 -45.15
C THR A 782 -1.73 -52.40 -43.72
N ALA A 783 -2.92 -52.93 -43.39
CA ALA A 783 -3.49 -52.79 -42.05
C ALA A 783 -2.83 -53.70 -40.98
N GLU A 784 -1.78 -54.44 -41.35
CA GLU A 784 -1.16 -55.48 -40.50
C GLU A 784 -0.29 -54.90 -39.38
N ASN A 785 0.37 -53.76 -39.60
CA ASN A 785 1.17 -53.09 -38.59
C ASN A 785 0.38 -51.96 -37.92
N THR A 786 -0.39 -52.29 -36.89
CA THR A 786 -1.29 -51.33 -36.22
C THR A 786 -0.56 -50.18 -35.52
N GLU A 787 0.72 -50.32 -35.21
CA GLU A 787 1.52 -49.32 -34.48
C GLU A 787 2.23 -48.32 -35.41
N ALA A 788 2.30 -48.60 -36.71
CA ALA A 788 2.96 -47.70 -37.66
C ALA A 788 2.20 -46.36 -37.80
N ILE A 789 2.94 -45.29 -38.02
CA ILE A 789 2.38 -43.95 -38.28
C ILE A 789 3.11 -43.30 -39.44
N VAL A 790 2.43 -42.40 -40.15
CA VAL A 790 3.07 -41.39 -40.99
C VAL A 790 3.19 -40.12 -40.15
N PRO A 791 4.41 -39.74 -39.71
CA PRO A 791 4.62 -38.53 -38.92
C PRO A 791 4.05 -37.27 -39.58
N ALA A 792 3.76 -36.25 -38.79
CA ALA A 792 3.46 -34.91 -39.28
C ALA A 792 4.60 -34.35 -40.17
N TYR A 793 4.25 -33.40 -41.02
CA TYR A 793 5.15 -32.72 -41.96
C TYR A 793 5.88 -33.66 -42.92
N ARG A 794 5.25 -34.80 -43.23
CA ARG A 794 5.63 -35.74 -44.30
C ARG A 794 4.63 -35.65 -45.44
N ALA A 795 4.82 -36.53 -46.42
CA ALA A 795 3.80 -36.78 -47.42
C ALA A 795 3.76 -38.24 -47.85
N TYR A 796 2.59 -38.68 -48.28
CA TYR A 796 2.34 -40.02 -48.82
C TYR A 796 1.60 -39.92 -50.16
N VAL A 797 1.68 -40.98 -50.94
CA VAL A 797 1.02 -41.08 -52.25
C VAL A 797 -0.24 -41.93 -52.13
N THR A 798 -1.33 -41.55 -52.77
CA THR A 798 -2.51 -42.40 -52.95
C THR A 798 -2.73 -42.74 -54.42
N CYS A 799 -3.25 -43.93 -54.69
CA CYS A 799 -3.57 -44.41 -56.03
C CYS A 799 -5.02 -44.97 -56.09
N PRO A 800 -5.65 -45.06 -57.28
CA PRO A 800 -7.05 -45.47 -57.40
C PRO A 800 -7.30 -46.91 -56.90
N LYS A 801 -8.48 -47.12 -56.29
CA LYS A 801 -8.96 -48.43 -55.83
C LYS A 801 -9.16 -49.34 -57.05
N GLY A 802 -8.27 -50.32 -57.24
CA GLY A 802 -8.32 -51.27 -58.36
C GLY A 802 -6.95 -51.75 -58.87
N ALA A 803 -5.86 -51.06 -58.54
CA ALA A 803 -4.49 -51.51 -58.82
C ALA A 803 -4.07 -52.63 -57.83
N GLY A 804 -4.66 -53.81 -57.98
CA GLY A 804 -4.34 -54.99 -57.17
C GLY A 804 -2.92 -55.53 -57.46
N ALA A 805 -2.18 -55.81 -56.39
CA ALA A 805 -0.98 -56.64 -56.31
C ALA A 805 0.30 -56.27 -57.11
N LYS A 806 0.34 -55.17 -57.89
CA LYS A 806 1.57 -54.76 -58.60
C LYS A 806 2.27 -53.60 -57.87
N GLN A 807 3.59 -53.71 -57.69
CA GLN A 807 4.47 -52.67 -57.14
C GLN A 807 4.25 -51.34 -57.87
N LEU A 808 3.92 -50.27 -57.14
CA LEU A 808 3.80 -48.92 -57.70
C LEU A 808 5.18 -48.47 -58.17
N SER A 809 5.31 -48.13 -59.46
CA SER A 809 6.57 -47.59 -59.99
C SER A 809 6.63 -46.09 -59.76
N ILE A 810 7.74 -45.59 -59.20
CA ILE A 810 7.96 -44.15 -58.98
C ILE A 810 9.04 -43.69 -59.93
N VAL A 811 8.69 -42.71 -60.76
CA VAL A 811 9.56 -42.14 -61.79
C VAL A 811 9.91 -40.71 -61.40
N ILE A 812 11.21 -40.44 -61.32
CA ILE A 812 11.77 -39.13 -60.97
C ILE A 812 12.59 -38.67 -62.18
N ASP A 813 12.23 -37.56 -62.81
CA ASP A 813 12.88 -37.03 -64.04
C ASP A 813 13.06 -38.06 -65.18
N GLY A 814 12.12 -39.00 -65.32
CA GLY A 814 12.18 -40.03 -66.37
C GLY A 814 13.06 -41.25 -66.03
N GLU A 815 13.82 -41.22 -64.94
CA GLU A 815 14.54 -42.39 -64.44
C GLU A 815 13.58 -43.30 -63.66
N THR A 816 13.48 -44.56 -64.07
CA THR A 816 12.66 -45.57 -63.38
C THR A 816 13.44 -46.15 -62.21
N THR A 817 12.86 -46.14 -61.00
CA THR A 817 13.50 -46.69 -59.78
C THR A 817 13.50 -48.23 -59.69
N GLY A 818 13.42 -48.94 -60.83
CA GLY A 818 13.52 -50.40 -60.90
C GLY A 818 12.83 -51.03 -62.12
N ILE A 819 13.57 -51.91 -62.83
CA ILE A 819 13.26 -52.77 -64.01
C ILE A 819 12.58 -52.10 -65.23
N GLY A 820 12.10 -50.86 -65.14
CA GLY A 820 11.49 -50.12 -66.24
C GLY A 820 12.46 -49.66 -67.34
N GLY A 821 13.76 -49.89 -67.19
CA GLY A 821 14.81 -49.53 -68.16
C GLY A 821 14.79 -50.29 -69.48
N ALA A 822 13.77 -51.10 -69.77
CA ALA A 822 13.47 -51.54 -71.13
C ALA A 822 12.59 -50.48 -71.81
N THR A 823 13.13 -49.28 -72.00
CA THR A 823 12.53 -48.24 -72.83
C THR A 823 12.43 -48.75 -74.28
N ASN A 824 11.20 -48.99 -74.72
CA ASN A 824 10.59 -48.75 -76.04
C ASN A 824 11.31 -49.07 -77.37
N ASP A 825 12.54 -49.57 -77.42
CA ASP A 825 13.26 -49.74 -78.70
C ASP A 825 13.09 -51.13 -79.35
N ALA A 826 12.28 -52.02 -78.78
CA ALA A 826 12.10 -53.37 -79.33
C ALA A 826 10.69 -53.96 -79.22
N ARG A 827 9.63 -53.13 -79.15
CA ARG A 827 8.28 -53.63 -79.40
C ARG A 827 8.11 -53.88 -80.91
N GLY A 828 8.44 -55.09 -81.36
CA GLY A 828 8.02 -55.56 -82.70
C GLY A 828 8.96 -56.48 -83.46
N ARG A 829 10.22 -56.68 -83.04
CA ARG A 829 11.13 -57.61 -83.74
C ARG A 829 11.09 -58.98 -83.06
N ALA A 830 10.70 -60.01 -83.81
CA ALA A 830 10.73 -61.40 -83.38
C ALA A 830 12.16 -61.90 -83.04
N ASP A 831 13.19 -61.11 -83.41
CA ASP A 831 14.60 -61.50 -83.41
C ASP A 831 15.44 -60.61 -82.46
N GLY A 832 14.83 -60.01 -81.44
CA GLY A 832 15.53 -59.15 -80.45
C GLY A 832 16.48 -59.93 -79.53
N PRO A 833 17.21 -59.21 -78.63
CA PRO A 833 18.09 -59.85 -77.66
C PRO A 833 17.33 -60.82 -76.75
N VAL A 834 17.97 -61.95 -76.44
CA VAL A 834 17.39 -63.10 -75.74
C VAL A 834 17.89 -63.08 -74.30
N TYR A 835 16.97 -63.18 -73.34
CA TYR A 835 17.27 -63.25 -71.92
C TYR A 835 16.73 -64.55 -71.32
N ASP A 836 17.44 -65.13 -70.35
CA ASP A 836 16.89 -66.22 -69.55
C ASP A 836 15.84 -65.71 -68.53
N LEU A 837 15.19 -66.63 -67.80
CA LEU A 837 14.18 -66.27 -66.80
C LEU A 837 14.75 -65.54 -65.57
N GLN A 838 16.09 -65.52 -65.44
CA GLN A 838 16.82 -64.76 -64.43
C GLN A 838 17.25 -63.38 -64.94
N GLY A 839 16.93 -63.04 -66.20
CA GLY A 839 17.22 -61.74 -66.81
C GLY A 839 18.65 -61.58 -67.32
N ARG A 840 19.44 -62.65 -67.41
CA ARG A 840 20.79 -62.62 -68.01
C ARG A 840 20.66 -62.63 -69.52
N ARG A 841 21.42 -61.76 -70.21
CA ARG A 841 21.46 -61.71 -71.68
C ARG A 841 22.23 -62.92 -72.20
N MET A 842 21.55 -63.73 -73.00
CA MET A 842 22.08 -64.98 -73.55
C MET A 842 22.63 -64.81 -74.97
N THR A 843 22.01 -63.94 -75.77
CA THR A 843 22.47 -63.57 -77.12
C THR A 843 21.81 -62.27 -77.57
N ASP A 844 22.38 -61.64 -78.60
CA ASP A 844 21.94 -60.35 -79.14
C ASP A 844 20.70 -60.45 -80.04
N ARG A 845 20.39 -61.64 -80.56
CA ARG A 845 19.25 -61.92 -81.43
C ARG A 845 18.81 -63.39 -81.35
N LEU A 846 17.52 -63.66 -81.58
CA LEU A 846 16.99 -65.03 -81.70
C LEU A 846 16.98 -65.50 -83.17
N ASP A 847 18.16 -65.77 -83.74
CA ASP A 847 18.30 -66.37 -85.07
C ASP A 847 18.41 -67.91 -85.01
N ASP A 848 18.46 -68.57 -86.18
CA ASP A 848 18.54 -70.05 -86.25
C ASP A 848 19.82 -70.60 -85.59
N ALA A 849 20.92 -69.84 -85.61
CA ALA A 849 22.15 -70.21 -84.93
C ALA A 849 21.99 -70.16 -83.40
N ALA A 850 21.29 -69.14 -82.88
CA ALA A 850 20.96 -69.02 -81.47
C ALA A 850 20.02 -70.14 -81.01
N ARG A 851 19.02 -70.52 -81.82
CA ARG A 851 18.10 -71.63 -81.50
C ARG A 851 18.81 -72.98 -81.31
N HIS A 852 19.93 -73.21 -82.02
CA HIS A 852 20.72 -74.44 -81.89
C HIS A 852 21.75 -74.39 -80.74
N ARG A 853 22.14 -73.19 -80.28
CA ARG A 853 23.15 -73.02 -79.22
C ARG A 853 22.57 -72.86 -77.83
N LEU A 854 21.34 -72.35 -77.74
CA LEU A 854 20.65 -72.16 -76.47
C LEU A 854 20.11 -73.50 -75.96
N PRO A 855 20.34 -73.85 -74.68
CA PRO A 855 19.70 -75.02 -74.07
C PRO A 855 18.18 -74.95 -74.19
N ALA A 856 17.53 -76.11 -74.34
CA ALA A 856 16.08 -76.20 -74.34
C ALA A 856 15.50 -75.54 -73.07
N GLY A 857 14.59 -74.60 -73.25
CA GLY A 857 14.14 -73.74 -72.16
C GLY A 857 13.29 -72.57 -72.61
N MET A 858 12.77 -71.83 -71.64
CA MET A 858 11.94 -70.65 -71.86
C MET A 858 12.78 -69.38 -71.71
N TYR A 859 12.75 -68.53 -72.73
CA TYR A 859 13.51 -67.28 -72.81
C TYR A 859 12.59 -66.10 -73.05
N ILE A 860 13.09 -64.89 -72.80
CA ILE A 860 12.40 -63.63 -73.10
C ILE A 860 13.07 -62.98 -74.31
N VAL A 861 12.31 -62.78 -75.38
CA VAL A 861 12.77 -62.17 -76.65
C VAL A 861 11.77 -61.11 -77.06
N GLY A 862 12.23 -59.86 -77.24
CA GLY A 862 11.35 -58.74 -77.61
C GLY A 862 10.15 -58.54 -76.67
N GLY A 863 10.31 -58.91 -75.39
CA GLY A 863 9.25 -58.84 -74.36
C GLY A 863 8.24 -59.99 -74.37
N ARG A 864 8.45 -61.06 -75.17
CA ARG A 864 7.60 -62.26 -75.20
C ARG A 864 8.34 -63.48 -74.69
N LYS A 865 7.61 -64.41 -74.06
CA LYS A 865 8.12 -65.75 -73.72
C LYS A 865 8.24 -66.56 -75.01
N VAL A 866 9.45 -67.06 -75.29
CA VAL A 866 9.74 -67.93 -76.42
C VAL A 866 10.31 -69.24 -75.88
N VAL A 867 9.78 -70.36 -76.35
CA VAL A 867 10.29 -71.70 -76.02
C VAL A 867 11.30 -72.08 -77.10
N VAL A 868 12.56 -72.30 -76.70
CA VAL A 868 13.56 -72.97 -77.52
C VAL A 868 13.48 -74.46 -77.17
N LYS A 869 13.24 -75.29 -78.18
CA LYS A 869 13.08 -76.74 -78.03
C LYS A 869 14.38 -77.46 -78.34
#